data_AF-A0A7J6BDR3-F1
#
_entry.id   AF-A0A7J6BDR3-F1
#
_cell.length_a   1.000
_cell.length_b   1.000
_cell.length_c   1.000
_cell.angle_alpha   90.00
_cell.angle_beta   90.00
_cell.angle_gamma   90.00
#
_symmetry.space_group_name_H-M   'P 1'
#
loop_
_entity.id
_entity.type
_entity.pdbx_description
1 polymer ?
#
loop_
_entity_poly.entity_id
_entity_poly.type
_entity_poly.pdbx_seq_one_letter_code
_entity_poly.pdbx_strand_id
1 'polypeptide(L)'
;MEGAAASAGEQLVELTSRDGAWFLEELCSMSGNVTCLVQLLKECQLQSHDLDVLSPEDTSQAVYLANGVYTCLQELNTNFRQIIFPEALRCMLKGESTLESMLSELDSLIEQCADGVSLQGLGEALQVHLRNTAMGLDEDADTHYLQVTRVLRVQYSELIQPRNMEGSVQDTPKMSAGQMLLVAFDGMFAQLESAFGLLIDKLNSMDVPAAWRKVDVIWEARATQVHFFDRVQTRQVLEEIFFLKRLQTIRDFFRLCASFAQTLSGTCPSPTDDPPPSNGPASLVKPLYRGSTVVSEDQMTRPIKAFTADFVRQMLMGLPTQALGLALCSALSALGTDLIAQVEAKDFGAEGKVSLDDLCKKAVEQGVQAGRISQLLLNRATVLAGSYETAWKKLDLVRRLELSIDACKVSLQRAQLHIAMFQWQHEDVLGTRSQPMSVSPPPRSIILSNMKKKLYKLSQDDAAIASVQEKLASLEGSIEQRLKWAGGANPALTPVLQDFESTITERRALVLKESQRATQVTFLCSTVLNFEGLRTRTPEALSTDAALFDLVKRCQATCSYAAQFSTSVSSLELQLLHRLSPVMELSIGAPEWLVCAQKHLSQEMASQRAMQEEHEQQLDSVTETLQLLVDTIKGVLSNHNRLLADVKHLLRAMAKDEESALADGEEVLYEGSVRQFLCEYKAWQDNVQIVLFTVVQATGQPHSVEQVELLQEIPSTLKELKGQSQSVYNGLVGFASPLVTDRGSDCTSPTSTMQTSFAAAVRCSGVKTQPDSMSQNARKALPRNLGTPADTPPSTLLITNKSLAPSPKRTVRDPKTGRAVQERNSYAVSVWKRVKAKLEGRDVDPNRRMSVTEQVDYVIKEATNLDNLAQLYEGWTAWV
;
A
#
# COMPACT_ATOMS: atom_id res chain seq x y z
N MET A 1 -29.90 -11.05 -55.40
CA MET A 1 -29.06 -11.27 -54.20
C MET A 1 -29.88 -11.60 -52.97
N GLU A 2 -30.90 -10.82 -52.57
CA GLU A 2 -31.79 -11.24 -51.48
C GLU A 2 -32.37 -12.65 -51.68
N GLY A 3 -32.88 -12.99 -52.88
CA GLY A 3 -33.32 -14.37 -53.16
C GLY A 3 -32.24 -15.46 -52.95
N ALA A 4 -30.96 -15.14 -53.16
CA ALA A 4 -29.85 -16.05 -52.88
C ALA A 4 -29.58 -16.17 -51.37
N ALA A 5 -29.62 -15.05 -50.64
CA ALA A 5 -29.51 -15.03 -49.17
C ALA A 5 -30.68 -15.79 -48.50
N ALA A 6 -31.91 -15.63 -49.01
CA ALA A 6 -33.08 -16.40 -48.58
C ALA A 6 -32.87 -17.91 -48.82
N SER A 7 -32.36 -18.29 -50.00
CA SER A 7 -32.11 -19.70 -50.34
C SER A 7 -31.00 -20.36 -49.50
N ALA A 8 -30.07 -19.58 -48.94
CA ALA A 8 -29.01 -20.08 -48.07
C ALA A 8 -29.51 -20.46 -46.66
N GLY A 9 -30.65 -19.92 -46.22
CA GLY A 9 -31.27 -20.24 -44.93
C GLY A 9 -30.30 -20.06 -43.76
N GLU A 10 -30.09 -21.12 -42.98
CA GLU A 10 -29.19 -21.12 -41.82
C GLU A 10 -27.70 -21.05 -42.19
N GLN A 11 -27.33 -21.42 -43.43
CA GLN A 11 -25.95 -21.31 -43.92
C GLN A 11 -25.58 -19.88 -44.34
N LEU A 12 -26.49 -18.92 -44.24
CA LEU A 12 -26.24 -17.50 -44.55
C LEU A 12 -25.01 -16.92 -43.80
N VAL A 13 -24.74 -17.40 -42.58
CA VAL A 13 -23.54 -17.03 -41.79
C VAL A 13 -22.25 -17.27 -42.56
N GLU A 14 -22.17 -18.36 -43.31
CA GLU A 14 -20.99 -18.82 -44.03
C GLU A 14 -21.04 -18.49 -45.54
N LEU A 15 -22.11 -17.82 -45.99
CA LEU A 15 -22.27 -17.42 -47.38
C LEU A 15 -21.25 -16.34 -47.77
N THR A 16 -20.30 -16.74 -48.61
CA THR A 16 -19.35 -15.86 -49.29
C THR A 16 -19.61 -15.86 -50.80
N SER A 17 -19.36 -14.74 -51.45
CA SER A 17 -19.44 -14.64 -52.90
C SER A 17 -18.21 -15.23 -53.57
N ARG A 18 -18.25 -15.35 -54.90
CA ARG A 18 -17.15 -15.89 -55.70
C ARG A 18 -15.82 -15.19 -55.46
N ASP A 19 -15.86 -13.90 -55.16
CA ASP A 19 -14.68 -13.05 -54.93
C ASP A 19 -14.26 -13.01 -53.44
N GLY A 20 -14.91 -13.83 -52.59
CA GLY A 20 -14.58 -14.00 -51.17
C GLY A 20 -15.25 -13.00 -50.23
N ALA A 21 -16.07 -12.07 -50.73
CA ALA A 21 -16.81 -11.13 -49.89
C ALA A 21 -17.92 -11.84 -49.10
N TRP A 22 -18.10 -11.48 -47.82
CA TRP A 22 -19.20 -12.00 -47.02
C TRP A 22 -20.54 -11.38 -47.47
N PHE A 23 -21.64 -12.15 -47.45
CA PHE A 23 -22.92 -11.74 -48.05
C PHE A 23 -23.39 -10.34 -47.64
N LEU A 24 -23.16 -9.94 -46.37
CA LEU A 24 -23.57 -8.64 -45.84
C LEU A 24 -22.89 -7.49 -46.58
N GLU A 25 -21.61 -7.62 -46.92
CA GLU A 25 -20.88 -6.57 -47.64
C GLU A 25 -21.49 -6.28 -49.00
N GLU A 26 -21.97 -7.31 -49.69
CA GLU A 26 -22.62 -7.17 -50.98
C GLU A 26 -24.04 -6.57 -50.83
N LEU A 27 -24.80 -6.97 -49.81
CA LEU A 27 -26.09 -6.36 -49.48
C LEU A 27 -25.96 -4.87 -49.13
N CYS A 28 -25.03 -4.50 -48.26
CA CYS A 28 -24.72 -3.10 -47.93
C CYS A 28 -24.26 -2.32 -49.16
N SER A 29 -23.40 -2.91 -50.00
CA SER A 29 -22.94 -2.31 -51.26
C SER A 29 -24.10 -2.03 -52.23
N MET A 30 -24.98 -3.00 -52.48
CA MET A 30 -26.14 -2.76 -53.35
C MET A 30 -27.15 -1.77 -52.74
N SER A 31 -27.38 -1.84 -51.42
CA SER A 31 -28.28 -0.91 -50.73
C SER A 31 -27.78 0.54 -50.82
N GLY A 32 -26.47 0.75 -50.65
CA GLY A 32 -25.85 2.06 -50.83
C GLY A 32 -25.97 2.58 -52.27
N ASN A 33 -25.73 1.72 -53.26
CA ASN A 33 -25.90 2.07 -54.68
C ASN A 33 -27.36 2.44 -55.00
N VAL A 34 -28.32 1.63 -54.56
CA VAL A 34 -29.76 1.90 -54.71
C VAL A 34 -30.14 3.22 -54.06
N THR A 35 -29.63 3.51 -52.87
CA THR A 35 -29.88 4.77 -52.16
C THR A 35 -29.37 5.98 -52.95
N CYS A 36 -28.17 5.88 -53.54
CA CYS A 36 -27.65 6.92 -54.43
C CYS A 36 -28.49 7.10 -55.72
N LEU A 37 -28.96 6.00 -56.32
CA LEU A 37 -29.83 6.06 -57.52
C LEU A 37 -31.21 6.65 -57.21
N VAL A 38 -31.81 6.31 -56.07
CA VAL A 38 -33.06 6.92 -55.58
C VAL A 38 -32.87 8.40 -55.27
N GLN A 39 -31.69 8.82 -54.80
CA GLN A 39 -31.38 10.25 -54.65
C GLN A 39 -31.37 10.98 -56.00
N LEU A 40 -30.76 10.41 -57.04
CA LEU A 40 -30.79 10.99 -58.39
C LEU A 40 -32.21 11.02 -58.97
N LEU A 41 -33.08 10.08 -58.59
CA LEU A 41 -34.48 10.08 -58.98
C LEU A 41 -35.28 11.21 -58.32
N LYS A 42 -34.92 11.65 -57.09
CA LYS A 42 -35.53 12.82 -56.44
C LYS A 42 -35.26 14.14 -57.16
N GLU A 43 -34.10 14.26 -57.82
CA GLU A 43 -33.74 15.46 -58.59
C GLU A 43 -34.51 15.58 -59.92
N CYS A 44 -35.33 14.59 -60.27
CA CYS A 44 -36.18 14.63 -61.46
C CYS A 44 -37.45 15.46 -61.21
N GLN A 45 -37.87 16.24 -62.21
CA GLN A 45 -39.12 17.01 -62.15
C GLN A 45 -40.33 16.07 -62.28
N LEU A 46 -40.86 15.65 -61.14
CA LEU A 46 -42.10 14.87 -61.04
C LEU A 46 -43.34 15.78 -61.20
N GLN A 47 -44.46 15.20 -61.63
CA GLN A 47 -45.72 15.91 -61.78
C GLN A 47 -46.36 16.22 -60.41
N SER A 48 -47.37 17.10 -60.40
CA SER A 48 -48.18 17.37 -59.20
C SER A 48 -48.73 16.06 -58.63
N HIS A 49 -48.38 15.77 -57.39
CA HIS A 49 -48.78 14.57 -56.68
C HIS A 49 -50.31 14.48 -56.54
N ASP A 50 -50.85 13.30 -56.84
CA ASP A 50 -52.27 12.99 -56.66
C ASP A 50 -52.48 12.40 -55.26
N LEU A 51 -53.38 12.98 -54.47
CA LEU A 51 -53.46 12.75 -53.01
C LEU A 51 -53.80 11.31 -52.63
N ASP A 52 -54.41 10.56 -53.55
CA ASP A 52 -54.80 9.15 -53.38
C ASP A 52 -53.64 8.16 -53.63
N VAL A 53 -52.42 8.64 -53.94
CA VAL A 53 -51.23 7.82 -54.22
C VAL A 53 -50.13 8.05 -53.19
N LEU A 54 -49.31 7.03 -52.88
CA LEU A 54 -48.15 7.18 -51.99
C LEU A 54 -47.17 8.24 -52.48
N SER A 55 -46.68 9.09 -51.57
CA SER A 55 -45.74 10.15 -51.94
C SER A 55 -44.34 9.59 -52.31
N PRO A 56 -43.69 10.14 -53.35
CA PRO A 56 -42.31 9.81 -53.67
C PRO A 56 -41.33 10.12 -52.52
N GLU A 57 -41.63 11.12 -51.69
CA GLU A 57 -40.80 11.48 -50.53
C GLU A 57 -40.88 10.43 -49.42
N ASP A 58 -42.07 9.95 -49.07
CA ASP A 58 -42.27 8.94 -48.02
C ASP A 58 -41.70 7.57 -48.40
N THR A 59 -41.95 7.16 -49.65
CA THR A 59 -41.48 5.87 -50.18
C THR A 59 -39.97 5.85 -50.37
N SER A 60 -39.36 6.93 -50.86
CA SER A 60 -37.91 7.04 -50.90
C SER A 60 -37.30 7.13 -49.50
N GLN A 61 -37.94 7.79 -48.53
CA GLN A 61 -37.49 7.79 -47.13
C GLN A 61 -37.45 6.37 -46.54
N ALA A 62 -38.38 5.49 -46.91
CA ALA A 62 -38.32 4.07 -46.52
C ALA A 62 -37.07 3.36 -47.10
N VAL A 63 -36.63 3.69 -48.32
CA VAL A 63 -35.37 3.18 -48.89
C VAL A 63 -34.15 3.68 -48.11
N TYR A 64 -34.11 4.96 -47.74
CA TYR A 64 -33.04 5.51 -46.89
C TYR A 64 -32.98 4.82 -45.51
N LEU A 65 -34.13 4.57 -44.89
CA LEU A 65 -34.20 3.86 -43.61
C LEU A 65 -33.75 2.40 -43.72
N ALA A 66 -34.11 1.70 -44.82
CA ALA A 66 -33.64 0.34 -45.07
C ALA A 66 -32.11 0.26 -45.25
N ASN A 67 -31.52 1.23 -45.96
CA ASN A 67 -30.07 1.39 -46.02
C ASN A 67 -29.47 1.77 -44.66
N GLY A 68 -30.19 2.52 -43.83
CA GLY A 68 -29.81 2.80 -42.44
C GLY A 68 -29.64 1.52 -41.61
N VAL A 69 -30.56 0.56 -41.71
CA VAL A 69 -30.43 -0.75 -41.02
C VAL A 69 -29.21 -1.52 -41.51
N TYR A 70 -28.97 -1.62 -42.82
CA TYR A 70 -27.75 -2.25 -43.36
C TYR A 70 -26.47 -1.53 -42.92
N THR A 71 -26.51 -0.20 -42.81
CA THR A 71 -25.39 0.60 -42.31
C THR A 71 -25.11 0.26 -40.85
N CYS A 72 -26.13 0.21 -39.98
CA CYS A 72 -25.98 -0.21 -38.59
C CYS A 72 -25.48 -1.65 -38.44
N LEU A 73 -25.88 -2.59 -39.32
CA LEU A 73 -25.33 -3.96 -39.33
C LEU A 73 -23.84 -3.98 -39.72
N GLN A 74 -23.43 -3.14 -40.68
CA GLN A 74 -22.04 -3.01 -41.08
C GLN A 74 -21.19 -2.35 -39.99
N GLU A 75 -21.70 -1.29 -39.35
CA GLU A 75 -21.09 -0.63 -38.20
C GLU A 75 -20.95 -1.58 -37.01
N LEU A 76 -22.00 -2.33 -36.65
CA LEU A 76 -21.97 -3.36 -35.59
C LEU A 76 -20.82 -4.35 -35.80
N ASN A 77 -20.67 -4.90 -37.01
CA ASN A 77 -19.59 -5.85 -37.32
C ASN A 77 -18.20 -5.20 -37.35
N THR A 78 -18.10 -3.96 -37.82
CA THR A 78 -16.83 -3.23 -37.94
C THR A 78 -16.33 -2.77 -36.57
N ASN A 79 -17.18 -2.09 -35.81
CA ASN A 79 -16.91 -1.60 -34.45
C ASN A 79 -16.69 -2.76 -33.47
N PHE A 80 -17.41 -3.88 -33.62
CA PHE A 80 -17.09 -5.10 -32.86
C PHE A 80 -15.65 -5.57 -33.11
N ARG A 81 -15.22 -5.72 -34.38
CA ARG A 81 -13.86 -6.19 -34.70
C ARG A 81 -12.75 -5.20 -34.33
N GLN A 82 -13.02 -3.91 -34.41
CA GLN A 82 -12.03 -2.84 -34.20
C GLN A 82 -11.95 -2.36 -32.75
N ILE A 83 -13.05 -2.41 -31.99
CA ILE A 83 -13.16 -1.84 -30.64
C ILE A 83 -13.45 -2.94 -29.62
N ILE A 84 -14.64 -3.54 -29.66
CA ILE A 84 -15.10 -4.47 -28.60
C ILE A 84 -14.18 -5.69 -28.51
N PHE A 85 -13.87 -6.33 -29.63
CA PHE A 85 -13.07 -7.56 -29.64
C PHE A 85 -11.65 -7.38 -29.09
N PRO A 86 -10.81 -6.44 -29.60
CA PRO A 86 -9.50 -6.20 -29.03
C PRO A 86 -9.55 -5.80 -27.55
N GLU A 87 -10.51 -4.97 -27.14
CA GLU A 87 -10.60 -4.50 -25.76
C GLU A 87 -11.08 -5.59 -24.79
N ALA A 88 -12.10 -6.37 -25.17
CA ALA A 88 -12.56 -7.53 -24.40
C ALA A 88 -11.45 -8.55 -24.20
N LEU A 89 -10.71 -8.89 -25.27
CA LEU A 89 -9.62 -9.83 -25.21
C LEU A 89 -8.47 -9.30 -24.35
N ARG A 90 -8.15 -8.00 -24.45
CA ARG A 90 -7.15 -7.34 -23.59
C ARG A 90 -7.53 -7.38 -22.11
N CYS A 91 -8.80 -7.14 -21.78
CA CYS A 91 -9.30 -7.18 -20.40
C CYS A 91 -9.34 -8.61 -19.83
N MET A 92 -9.74 -9.61 -20.63
CA MET A 92 -9.67 -11.03 -20.27
C MET A 92 -8.22 -11.48 -20.01
N LEU A 93 -7.28 -11.14 -20.91
CA LEU A 93 -5.86 -11.49 -20.76
C LEU A 93 -5.18 -10.79 -19.57
N LYS A 94 -5.72 -9.67 -19.10
CA LYS A 94 -5.22 -8.92 -17.94
C LYS A 94 -5.80 -9.42 -16.61
N GLY A 95 -6.87 -10.21 -16.61
CA GLY A 95 -7.63 -10.53 -15.40
C GLY A 95 -8.32 -9.28 -14.83
N GLU A 96 -9.03 -8.52 -15.67
CA GLU A 96 -9.73 -7.31 -15.26
C GLU A 96 -10.95 -7.65 -14.39
N SER A 97 -10.78 -7.66 -13.07
CA SER A 97 -11.77 -8.13 -12.09
C SER A 97 -13.17 -7.50 -12.22
N THR A 98 -13.27 -6.23 -12.65
CA THR A 98 -14.57 -5.59 -12.89
C THR A 98 -15.35 -6.20 -14.06
N LEU A 99 -14.66 -6.73 -15.07
CA LEU A 99 -15.29 -7.45 -16.18
C LEU A 99 -15.65 -8.88 -15.77
N GLU A 100 -14.79 -9.56 -15.01
CA GLU A 100 -15.07 -10.90 -14.48
C GLU A 100 -16.30 -10.91 -13.56
N SER A 101 -16.41 -9.93 -12.64
CA SER A 101 -17.60 -9.75 -11.79
C SER A 101 -18.87 -9.53 -12.62
N MET A 102 -18.81 -8.63 -13.61
CA MET A 102 -19.95 -8.32 -14.48
C MET A 102 -20.41 -9.52 -15.32
N LEU A 103 -19.49 -10.37 -15.78
CA LEU A 103 -19.82 -11.59 -16.52
C LEU A 103 -20.38 -12.68 -15.61
N SER A 104 -19.88 -12.80 -14.39
CA SER A 104 -20.43 -13.71 -13.36
C SER A 104 -21.84 -13.28 -12.94
N GLU A 105 -22.06 -11.98 -12.74
CA GLU A 105 -23.39 -11.42 -12.48
C GLU A 105 -24.35 -11.67 -13.66
N LEU A 106 -23.88 -11.54 -14.91
CA LEU A 106 -24.66 -11.83 -16.12
C LEU A 106 -25.03 -13.32 -16.22
N ASP A 107 -24.09 -14.24 -16.02
CA ASP A 107 -24.36 -15.68 -16.05
C ASP A 107 -25.33 -16.08 -14.92
N SER A 108 -25.14 -15.54 -13.71
CA SER A 108 -26.03 -15.75 -12.57
C SER A 108 -27.46 -15.22 -12.80
N LEU A 109 -27.60 -14.05 -13.44
CA LEU A 109 -28.89 -13.46 -13.83
C LEU A 109 -29.61 -14.36 -14.84
N ILE A 110 -28.89 -14.88 -15.84
CA ILE A 110 -29.44 -15.82 -16.83
C ILE A 110 -29.90 -17.13 -16.17
N GLU A 111 -29.12 -17.68 -15.25
CA GLU A 111 -29.47 -18.92 -14.54
C GLU A 111 -30.66 -18.73 -13.59
N GLN A 112 -30.75 -17.59 -12.90
CA GLN A 112 -31.84 -17.27 -11.97
C GLN A 112 -33.18 -16.99 -12.67
N CYS A 113 -33.17 -16.31 -13.81
CA CYS A 113 -34.42 -15.98 -14.52
C CYS A 113 -35.01 -17.15 -15.30
N ALA A 114 -34.19 -18.09 -15.80
CA ALA A 114 -34.62 -19.03 -16.82
C ALA A 114 -35.24 -20.34 -16.29
N ASP A 115 -35.43 -20.49 -14.97
CA ASP A 115 -36.02 -21.68 -14.33
C ASP A 115 -35.41 -23.04 -14.80
N GLY A 116 -34.11 -23.03 -15.10
CA GLY A 116 -33.36 -24.19 -15.60
C GLY A 116 -33.41 -24.41 -17.12
N VAL A 117 -34.13 -23.57 -17.87
CA VAL A 117 -34.14 -23.53 -19.34
C VAL A 117 -32.92 -22.75 -19.85
N SER A 118 -32.37 -23.10 -21.01
CA SER A 118 -31.28 -22.33 -21.63
C SER A 118 -31.82 -21.10 -22.39
N LEU A 119 -30.99 -20.07 -22.62
CA LEU A 119 -31.37 -18.94 -23.48
C LEU A 119 -31.83 -19.38 -24.88
N GLN A 120 -31.22 -20.45 -25.41
CA GLN A 120 -31.63 -21.06 -26.67
C GLN A 120 -33.03 -21.69 -26.54
N GLY A 121 -33.30 -22.45 -25.47
CA GLY A 121 -34.60 -23.04 -25.21
C GLY A 121 -35.72 -22.00 -25.03
N LEU A 122 -35.44 -20.87 -24.36
CA LEU A 122 -36.36 -19.74 -24.30
C LEU A 122 -36.62 -19.15 -25.71
N GLY A 123 -35.58 -18.99 -26.53
CA GLY A 123 -35.70 -18.50 -27.90
C GLY A 123 -36.44 -19.46 -28.83
N GLU A 124 -36.33 -20.77 -28.62
CA GLU A 124 -37.07 -21.82 -29.34
C GLU A 124 -38.55 -21.84 -28.91
N ALA A 125 -38.84 -21.73 -27.60
CA ALA A 125 -40.21 -21.63 -27.09
C ALA A 125 -40.94 -20.39 -27.64
N LEU A 126 -40.28 -19.22 -27.67
CA LEU A 126 -40.87 -18.02 -28.27
C LEU A 126 -41.07 -18.13 -29.79
N GLN A 127 -40.23 -18.89 -30.51
CA GLN A 127 -40.46 -19.19 -31.94
C GLN A 127 -41.65 -20.13 -32.15
N VAL A 128 -41.88 -21.09 -31.25
CA VAL A 128 -43.08 -21.94 -31.26
C VAL A 128 -44.32 -21.08 -30.99
N HIS A 129 -44.30 -20.23 -29.96
CA HIS A 129 -45.38 -19.28 -29.69
C HIS A 129 -45.71 -18.41 -30.91
N LEU A 130 -44.70 -17.78 -31.52
CA LEU A 130 -44.86 -16.94 -32.71
C LEU A 130 -45.55 -17.69 -33.86
N ARG A 131 -45.23 -18.98 -34.04
CA ARG A 131 -45.86 -19.86 -35.03
C ARG A 131 -47.30 -20.22 -34.64
N ASN A 132 -47.56 -20.51 -33.37
CA ASN A 132 -48.90 -20.83 -32.85
C ASN A 132 -49.86 -19.63 -33.04
N THR A 133 -49.44 -18.44 -32.61
CA THR A 133 -50.20 -17.18 -32.78
C THR A 133 -50.42 -16.84 -34.27
N ALA A 134 -49.46 -17.12 -35.15
CA ALA A 134 -49.64 -16.98 -36.60
C ALA A 134 -50.69 -17.95 -37.18
N MET A 135 -50.84 -19.13 -36.59
CA MET A 135 -51.86 -20.14 -36.94
C MET A 135 -53.20 -19.94 -36.21
N GLY A 136 -53.31 -18.96 -35.31
CA GLY A 136 -54.52 -18.71 -34.52
C GLY A 136 -54.75 -19.70 -33.37
N LEU A 137 -53.67 -20.34 -32.90
CA LEU A 137 -53.65 -21.20 -31.72
C LEU A 137 -52.99 -20.41 -30.58
N ASP A 138 -53.73 -20.11 -29.51
CA ASP A 138 -53.18 -19.49 -28.29
C ASP A 138 -53.19 -20.52 -27.15
N GLU A 139 -52.05 -20.72 -26.49
CA GLU A 139 -51.89 -21.57 -25.31
C GLU A 139 -51.32 -20.77 -24.13
N ASP A 140 -51.85 -20.97 -22.92
CA ASP A 140 -51.42 -20.23 -21.72
C ASP A 140 -49.92 -20.40 -21.41
N ALA A 141 -49.34 -21.57 -21.74
CA ALA A 141 -47.94 -21.90 -21.51
C ALA A 141 -46.96 -20.97 -22.26
N ASP A 142 -47.33 -20.47 -23.43
CA ASP A 142 -46.50 -19.57 -24.22
C ASP A 142 -46.29 -18.20 -23.53
N THR A 143 -47.31 -17.73 -22.80
CA THR A 143 -47.28 -16.42 -22.12
C THR A 143 -46.26 -16.37 -20.97
N HIS A 144 -45.95 -17.52 -20.37
CA HIS A 144 -44.97 -17.64 -19.29
C HIS A 144 -43.54 -17.33 -19.79
N TYR A 145 -43.10 -17.93 -20.91
CA TYR A 145 -41.75 -17.70 -21.46
C TYR A 145 -41.53 -16.26 -21.92
N LEU A 146 -42.59 -15.61 -22.42
CA LEU A 146 -42.58 -14.19 -22.75
C LEU A 146 -42.41 -13.33 -21.49
N GLN A 147 -43.08 -13.67 -20.39
CA GLN A 147 -42.94 -12.95 -19.12
C GLN A 147 -41.55 -13.15 -18.49
N VAL A 148 -40.99 -14.37 -18.53
CA VAL A 148 -39.61 -14.68 -18.12
C VAL A 148 -38.61 -13.81 -18.88
N THR A 149 -38.75 -13.72 -20.21
CA THR A 149 -37.86 -12.92 -21.07
C THR A 149 -37.95 -11.42 -20.77
N ARG A 150 -39.14 -10.91 -20.43
CA ARG A 150 -39.33 -9.51 -19.99
C ARG A 150 -38.66 -9.22 -18.65
N VAL A 151 -38.74 -10.12 -17.69
CA VAL A 151 -38.03 -9.99 -16.40
C VAL A 151 -36.51 -9.97 -16.63
N LEU A 152 -36.01 -10.90 -17.44
CA LEU A 152 -34.61 -10.96 -17.86
C LEU A 152 -34.13 -9.65 -18.50
N ARG A 153 -34.95 -9.05 -19.38
CA ARG A 153 -34.67 -7.75 -20.02
C ARG A 153 -34.56 -6.61 -19.01
N VAL A 154 -35.48 -6.54 -18.03
CA VAL A 154 -35.46 -5.50 -17.00
C VAL A 154 -34.21 -5.62 -16.13
N GLN A 155 -33.91 -6.82 -15.60
CA GLN A 155 -32.73 -7.02 -14.76
C GLN A 155 -31.42 -6.78 -15.51
N TYR A 156 -31.32 -7.20 -16.77
CA TYR A 156 -30.16 -6.87 -17.61
C TYR A 156 -30.02 -5.36 -17.85
N SER A 157 -31.13 -4.64 -18.03
CA SER A 157 -31.14 -3.19 -18.17
C SER A 157 -30.69 -2.47 -16.89
N GLU A 158 -30.90 -3.07 -15.71
CA GLU A 158 -30.36 -2.58 -14.43
C GLU A 158 -28.86 -2.90 -14.28
N LEU A 159 -28.40 -4.06 -14.76
CA LEU A 159 -26.99 -4.47 -14.75
C LEU A 159 -26.09 -3.51 -15.53
N ILE A 160 -26.54 -3.05 -16.71
CA ILE A 160 -25.79 -2.12 -17.57
C ILE A 160 -25.89 -0.64 -17.16
N GLN A 161 -26.76 -0.28 -16.20
CA GLN A 161 -26.87 1.10 -15.72
C GLN A 161 -25.70 1.51 -14.82
N PRO A 162 -25.34 2.80 -14.79
CA PRO A 162 -24.26 3.29 -13.94
C PRO A 162 -24.63 3.14 -12.46
N ARG A 163 -23.96 2.22 -11.77
CA ARG A 163 -24.09 2.04 -10.32
C ARG A 163 -23.37 3.17 -9.58
N ASN A 164 -24.07 3.87 -8.70
CA ASN A 164 -23.43 4.80 -7.76
C ASN A 164 -22.62 3.99 -6.74
N MET A 165 -21.28 3.96 -6.89
CA MET A 165 -20.43 3.55 -5.79
C MET A 165 -20.60 4.54 -4.62
N GLU A 166 -20.63 4.00 -3.40
CA GLU A 166 -20.97 4.75 -2.18
C GLU A 166 -19.99 5.90 -1.91
N GLY A 167 -20.35 7.13 -2.30
CA GLY A 167 -19.46 8.28 -2.10
C GLY A 167 -19.93 9.62 -2.66
N SER A 168 -20.77 10.33 -1.88
CA SER A 168 -21.08 11.78 -2.01
C SER A 168 -21.74 12.30 -3.30
N VAL A 169 -22.70 13.23 -3.14
CA VAL A 169 -23.68 13.67 -4.16
C VAL A 169 -23.09 14.69 -5.17
N GLN A 170 -21.80 14.61 -5.53
CA GLN A 170 -21.17 15.58 -6.45
C GLN A 170 -20.22 15.00 -7.51
N ASP A 171 -19.88 13.71 -7.48
CA ASP A 171 -19.10 13.09 -8.56
C ASP A 171 -20.00 12.61 -9.70
N THR A 172 -19.56 12.77 -10.95
CA THR A 172 -20.20 12.14 -12.10
C THR A 172 -20.15 10.61 -11.96
N PRO A 173 -21.18 9.87 -12.38
CA PRO A 173 -21.23 8.43 -12.23
C PRO A 173 -20.09 7.76 -13.03
N LYS A 174 -19.10 7.23 -12.31
CA LYS A 174 -17.94 6.54 -12.88
C LYS A 174 -18.28 5.08 -13.12
N MET A 175 -18.56 4.73 -14.39
CA MET A 175 -18.67 3.33 -14.80
C MET A 175 -17.33 2.60 -14.67
N SER A 176 -17.37 1.32 -14.28
CA SER A 176 -16.19 0.45 -14.33
C SER A 176 -15.80 0.09 -15.76
N ALA A 177 -14.57 -0.39 -15.97
CA ALA A 177 -14.09 -0.82 -17.29
C ALA A 177 -14.95 -1.95 -17.88
N GLY A 178 -15.32 -2.94 -17.04
CA GLY A 178 -16.24 -4.01 -17.44
C GLY A 178 -17.62 -3.51 -17.86
N GLN A 179 -18.21 -2.58 -17.10
CA GLN A 179 -19.50 -1.96 -17.45
C GLN A 179 -19.42 -1.13 -18.74
N MET A 180 -18.40 -0.28 -18.91
CA MET A 180 -18.24 0.51 -20.14
C MET A 180 -18.14 -0.38 -21.38
N LEU A 181 -17.42 -1.50 -21.29
CA LEU A 181 -17.30 -2.45 -22.39
C LEU A 181 -18.63 -3.13 -22.71
N LEU A 182 -19.37 -3.58 -21.69
CA LEU A 182 -20.68 -4.22 -21.87
C LEU A 182 -21.71 -3.24 -22.43
N VAL A 183 -21.76 -2.00 -21.92
CA VAL A 183 -22.63 -0.90 -22.41
C VAL A 183 -22.28 -0.51 -23.85
N ALA A 184 -20.99 -0.43 -24.19
CA ALA A 184 -20.55 -0.16 -25.55
C ALA A 184 -20.93 -1.29 -26.51
N PHE A 185 -20.88 -2.56 -26.06
CA PHE A 185 -21.30 -3.69 -26.87
C PHE A 185 -22.84 -3.69 -27.06
N ASP A 186 -23.60 -3.52 -25.97
CA ASP A 186 -25.07 -3.46 -26.00
C ASP A 186 -25.60 -2.31 -26.86
N GLY A 187 -24.98 -1.13 -26.75
CA GLY A 187 -25.36 0.09 -27.47
C GLY A 187 -25.34 -0.05 -28.99
N MET A 188 -24.46 -0.89 -29.55
CA MET A 188 -24.45 -1.15 -30.99
C MET A 188 -25.67 -1.95 -31.46
N PHE A 189 -26.20 -2.85 -30.63
CA PHE A 189 -27.45 -3.55 -30.91
C PHE A 189 -28.65 -2.62 -30.70
N ALA A 190 -28.64 -1.78 -29.66
CA ALA A 190 -29.70 -0.79 -29.44
C ALA A 190 -29.81 0.22 -30.61
N GLN A 191 -28.68 0.62 -31.21
CA GLN A 191 -28.65 1.43 -32.43
C GLN A 191 -29.33 0.71 -33.61
N LEU A 192 -29.05 -0.59 -33.79
CA LEU A 192 -29.69 -1.42 -34.82
C LEU A 192 -31.19 -1.60 -34.59
N GLU A 193 -31.61 -1.90 -33.35
CA GLU A 193 -33.01 -2.03 -32.94
C GLU A 193 -33.78 -0.73 -33.22
N SER A 194 -33.20 0.43 -32.90
CA SER A 194 -33.76 1.75 -33.20
C SER A 194 -33.90 2.01 -34.71
N ALA A 195 -32.84 1.77 -35.50
CA ALA A 195 -32.86 1.95 -36.94
C ALA A 195 -33.91 1.04 -37.62
N PHE A 196 -34.05 -0.20 -37.16
CA PHE A 196 -35.07 -1.13 -37.64
C PHE A 196 -36.48 -0.70 -37.25
N GLY A 197 -36.69 -0.24 -36.01
CA GLY A 197 -37.95 0.32 -35.55
C GLY A 197 -38.45 1.44 -36.45
N LEU A 198 -37.58 2.41 -36.76
CA LEU A 198 -37.89 3.52 -37.68
C LEU A 198 -38.29 3.05 -39.09
N LEU A 199 -37.63 2.00 -39.62
CA LEU A 199 -38.01 1.41 -40.92
C LEU A 199 -39.41 0.80 -40.87
N ILE A 200 -39.72 -0.01 -39.86
CA ILE A 200 -41.03 -0.66 -39.71
C ILE A 200 -42.12 0.37 -39.48
N ASP A 201 -41.89 1.35 -38.62
CA ASP A 201 -42.85 2.43 -38.36
C ASP A 201 -43.13 3.23 -39.65
N LYS A 202 -42.10 3.48 -40.47
CA LYS A 202 -42.30 4.14 -41.77
C LYS A 202 -43.07 3.26 -42.77
N LEU A 203 -42.72 1.98 -42.90
CA LEU A 203 -43.43 1.05 -43.79
C LEU A 203 -44.90 0.87 -43.40
N ASN A 204 -45.20 0.74 -42.11
CA ASN A 204 -46.55 0.59 -41.58
C ASN A 204 -47.37 1.89 -41.66
N SER A 205 -46.72 3.06 -41.73
CA SER A 205 -47.42 4.35 -41.90
C SER A 205 -47.92 4.62 -43.33
N MET A 206 -47.49 3.83 -44.32
CA MET A 206 -47.83 4.02 -45.73
C MET A 206 -49.03 3.17 -46.14
N ASP A 207 -50.10 3.82 -46.63
CA ASP A 207 -51.23 3.10 -47.23
C ASP A 207 -50.90 2.61 -48.64
N VAL A 208 -50.54 1.33 -48.77
CA VAL A 208 -50.11 0.71 -50.04
C VAL A 208 -51.33 0.24 -50.84
N PRO A 209 -51.60 0.81 -52.04
CA PRO A 209 -52.71 0.41 -52.89
C PRO A 209 -52.73 -1.09 -53.17
N ALA A 210 -53.90 -1.71 -53.14
CA ALA A 210 -54.05 -3.16 -53.29
C ALA A 210 -53.46 -3.69 -54.61
N ALA A 211 -53.60 -2.93 -55.71
CA ALA A 211 -53.01 -3.25 -57.00
C ALA A 211 -51.47 -3.35 -56.95
N TRP A 212 -50.79 -2.46 -56.21
CA TRP A 212 -49.32 -2.46 -56.15
C TRP A 212 -48.75 -3.75 -55.53
N ARG A 213 -49.54 -4.47 -54.72
CA ARG A 213 -49.14 -5.77 -54.13
C ARG A 213 -49.03 -6.90 -55.16
N LYS A 214 -49.52 -6.69 -56.39
CA LYS A 214 -49.41 -7.61 -57.53
C LYS A 214 -48.19 -7.34 -58.41
N VAL A 215 -47.45 -6.26 -58.16
CA VAL A 215 -46.17 -6.00 -58.84
C VAL A 215 -45.17 -7.06 -58.41
N ASP A 216 -44.53 -7.72 -59.37
CA ASP A 216 -43.63 -8.86 -59.16
C ASP A 216 -42.61 -8.63 -58.03
N VAL A 217 -41.87 -7.52 -58.07
CA VAL A 217 -40.84 -7.18 -57.06
C VAL A 217 -41.44 -7.01 -55.66
N ILE A 218 -42.63 -6.41 -55.52
CA ILE A 218 -43.29 -6.20 -54.22
C ILE A 218 -43.87 -7.52 -53.69
N TRP A 219 -44.43 -8.35 -54.58
CA TRP A 219 -44.95 -9.67 -54.26
C TRP A 219 -43.83 -10.60 -53.81
N GLU A 220 -42.71 -10.64 -54.54
CA GLU A 220 -41.56 -11.50 -54.23
C GLU A 220 -40.86 -11.03 -52.95
N ALA A 221 -40.74 -9.73 -52.74
CA ALA A 221 -40.26 -9.15 -51.49
C ALA A 221 -41.11 -9.57 -50.27
N ARG A 222 -42.44 -9.59 -50.39
CA ARG A 222 -43.32 -10.12 -49.32
C ARG A 222 -43.25 -11.64 -49.20
N ALA A 223 -42.99 -12.37 -50.27
CA ALA A 223 -42.83 -13.83 -50.25
C ALA A 223 -41.48 -14.28 -49.63
N THR A 224 -40.46 -13.43 -49.63
CA THR A 224 -39.16 -13.70 -48.96
C THR A 224 -39.13 -13.29 -47.48
N GLN A 225 -40.12 -12.55 -46.99
CA GLN A 225 -40.25 -12.20 -45.58
C GLN A 225 -40.66 -13.42 -44.75
N VAL A 226 -39.89 -13.72 -43.70
CA VAL A 226 -40.19 -14.82 -42.76
C VAL A 226 -41.34 -14.44 -41.82
N HIS A 227 -41.46 -13.15 -41.49
CA HIS A 227 -42.46 -12.61 -40.57
C HIS A 227 -43.06 -11.30 -41.11
N PHE A 228 -44.34 -11.05 -40.82
CA PHE A 228 -45.03 -9.82 -41.19
C PHE A 228 -45.13 -8.88 -39.98
N PHE A 229 -44.59 -7.66 -40.12
CA PHE A 229 -44.53 -6.65 -39.05
C PHE A 229 -45.80 -5.78 -38.95
N ASP A 230 -46.85 -6.14 -39.68
CA ASP A 230 -48.16 -5.48 -39.67
C ASP A 230 -48.87 -5.62 -38.30
N ARG A 231 -48.50 -6.61 -37.46
CA ARG A 231 -49.08 -6.88 -36.13
C ARG A 231 -48.12 -6.54 -34.99
N VAL A 232 -48.59 -5.74 -34.02
CA VAL A 232 -47.82 -5.34 -32.83
C VAL A 232 -47.37 -6.54 -31.98
N GLN A 233 -48.20 -7.56 -31.82
CA GLN A 233 -47.87 -8.77 -31.05
C GLN A 233 -46.67 -9.52 -31.66
N THR A 234 -46.70 -9.75 -32.98
CA THR A 234 -45.61 -10.38 -33.74
C THR A 234 -44.30 -9.62 -33.57
N ARG A 235 -44.35 -8.28 -33.65
CA ARG A 235 -43.19 -7.42 -33.42
C ARG A 235 -42.64 -7.55 -32.00
N GLN A 236 -43.48 -7.50 -30.97
CA GLN A 236 -43.04 -7.65 -29.57
C GLN A 236 -42.36 -9.00 -29.33
N VAL A 237 -42.93 -10.11 -29.80
CA VAL A 237 -42.32 -11.44 -29.64
C VAL A 237 -40.95 -11.52 -30.33
N LEU A 238 -40.81 -10.92 -31.53
CA LEU A 238 -39.53 -10.86 -32.23
C LEU A 238 -38.49 -9.95 -31.53
N GLU A 239 -38.92 -8.83 -30.96
CA GLU A 239 -38.06 -7.97 -30.13
C GLU A 239 -37.53 -8.72 -28.90
N GLU A 240 -38.31 -9.60 -28.27
CA GLU A 240 -37.86 -10.48 -27.18
C GLU A 240 -36.93 -11.60 -27.67
N ILE A 241 -37.22 -12.26 -28.81
CA ILE A 241 -36.33 -13.27 -29.42
C ILE A 241 -34.96 -12.67 -29.75
N PHE A 242 -34.91 -11.47 -30.33
CA PHE A 242 -33.64 -10.83 -30.69
C PHE A 242 -32.88 -10.28 -29.48
N PHE A 243 -33.56 -9.91 -28.40
CA PHE A 243 -32.90 -9.66 -27.11
C PHE A 243 -32.24 -10.93 -26.54
N LEU A 244 -32.90 -12.09 -26.57
CA LEU A 244 -32.27 -13.36 -26.16
C LEU A 244 -31.06 -13.71 -27.03
N LYS A 245 -31.16 -13.54 -28.37
CA LYS A 245 -30.03 -13.74 -29.29
C LYS A 245 -28.88 -12.76 -29.04
N ARG A 246 -29.18 -11.50 -28.69
CA ARG A 246 -28.19 -10.49 -28.29
C ARG A 246 -27.45 -10.94 -27.03
N LEU A 247 -28.18 -11.33 -25.99
CA LEU A 247 -27.62 -11.77 -24.71
C LEU A 247 -26.75 -13.02 -24.88
N GLN A 248 -27.22 -13.98 -25.67
CA GLN A 248 -26.43 -15.16 -26.04
C GLN A 248 -25.16 -14.79 -26.82
N THR A 249 -25.26 -13.87 -27.79
CA THR A 249 -24.11 -13.41 -28.58
C THR A 249 -23.03 -12.78 -27.72
N ILE A 250 -23.42 -11.92 -26.77
CA ILE A 250 -22.53 -11.28 -25.80
C ILE A 250 -21.82 -12.34 -24.94
N ARG A 251 -22.61 -13.22 -24.32
CA ARG A 251 -22.12 -14.26 -23.42
C ARG A 251 -21.18 -15.25 -24.10
N ASP A 252 -21.58 -15.78 -25.25
CA ASP A 252 -20.81 -16.79 -25.99
C ASP A 252 -19.51 -16.17 -26.54
N PHE A 253 -19.53 -14.89 -26.95
CA PHE A 253 -18.32 -14.14 -27.29
C PHE A 253 -17.34 -14.02 -26.11
N PHE A 254 -17.79 -13.57 -24.94
CA PHE A 254 -16.91 -13.42 -23.77
C PHE A 254 -16.36 -14.76 -23.29
N ARG A 255 -17.14 -15.85 -23.35
CA ARG A 255 -16.67 -17.22 -23.07
C ARG A 255 -15.57 -17.68 -24.03
N LEU A 256 -15.68 -17.36 -25.33
CA LEU A 256 -14.61 -17.64 -26.29
C LEU A 256 -13.33 -16.83 -26.00
N CYS A 257 -13.46 -15.56 -25.62
CA CYS A 257 -12.32 -14.74 -25.18
C CYS A 257 -11.67 -15.29 -23.90
N ALA A 258 -12.46 -15.75 -22.92
CA ALA A 258 -11.95 -16.38 -21.70
C ALA A 258 -11.24 -17.71 -22.00
N SER A 259 -11.81 -18.55 -22.87
CA SER A 259 -11.19 -19.81 -23.33
C SER A 259 -9.86 -19.56 -24.06
N PHE A 260 -9.81 -18.55 -24.94
CA PHE A 260 -8.57 -18.12 -25.58
C PHE A 260 -7.53 -17.64 -24.56
N ALA A 261 -7.95 -16.83 -23.58
CA ALA A 261 -7.07 -16.34 -22.52
C ALA A 261 -6.47 -17.48 -21.67
N GLN A 262 -7.30 -18.44 -21.23
CA GLN A 262 -6.88 -19.63 -20.50
C GLN A 262 -5.94 -20.54 -21.31
N THR A 263 -6.15 -20.62 -22.63
CA THR A 263 -5.27 -21.36 -23.55
C THR A 263 -3.92 -20.68 -23.68
N LEU A 264 -3.90 -19.35 -23.74
CA LEU A 264 -2.68 -18.56 -23.90
C LEU A 264 -1.87 -18.44 -22.61
N SER A 265 -2.52 -18.49 -21.44
CA SER A 265 -1.88 -18.54 -20.12
C SER A 265 -1.38 -19.94 -19.73
N GLY A 266 -1.80 -20.99 -20.45
CA GLY A 266 -1.51 -22.38 -20.11
C GLY A 266 -2.30 -22.91 -18.91
N THR A 267 -3.36 -22.23 -18.48
CA THR A 267 -4.19 -22.61 -17.31
C THR A 267 -5.47 -23.36 -17.70
N CYS A 268 -5.50 -24.01 -18.88
CA CYS A 268 -6.62 -24.87 -19.24
C CYS A 268 -6.79 -25.99 -18.20
N PRO A 269 -8.01 -26.25 -17.69
CA PRO A 269 -8.26 -27.44 -16.90
C PRO A 269 -7.90 -28.69 -17.70
N SER A 270 -7.34 -29.71 -17.05
CA SER A 270 -7.23 -31.03 -17.66
C SER A 270 -8.63 -31.48 -18.09
N PRO A 271 -8.80 -32.10 -19.28
CA PRO A 271 -10.11 -32.56 -19.72
C PRO A 271 -10.68 -33.51 -18.67
N THR A 272 -11.74 -33.09 -18.00
CA THR A 272 -12.56 -33.94 -17.14
C THR A 272 -13.36 -34.87 -18.05
N ASP A 273 -13.28 -36.18 -17.81
CA ASP A 273 -13.77 -37.23 -18.73
C ASP A 273 -15.30 -37.28 -18.93
N ASP A 274 -16.08 -36.43 -18.25
CA ASP A 274 -17.54 -36.36 -18.37
C ASP A 274 -18.02 -35.15 -19.20
N PRO A 275 -18.66 -35.36 -20.37
CA PRO A 275 -19.42 -34.30 -21.03
C PRO A 275 -20.71 -34.01 -20.23
N PRO A 276 -21.18 -32.75 -20.19
CA PRO A 276 -22.49 -32.45 -19.60
C PRO A 276 -23.60 -33.21 -20.35
N PRO A 277 -24.65 -33.71 -19.66
CA PRO A 277 -25.68 -34.54 -20.27
C PRO A 277 -26.57 -33.72 -21.21
N SER A 278 -26.19 -33.68 -22.49
CA SER A 278 -27.00 -33.09 -23.55
C SER A 278 -28.12 -34.05 -23.95
N ASN A 279 -29.31 -33.86 -23.36
CA ASN A 279 -30.55 -34.49 -23.81
C ASN A 279 -31.05 -33.80 -25.09
N GLY A 280 -30.47 -34.16 -26.24
CA GLY A 280 -30.90 -33.67 -27.55
C GLY A 280 -30.50 -34.64 -28.68
N PRO A 281 -31.15 -34.58 -29.86
CA PRO A 281 -30.83 -35.47 -30.97
C PRO A 281 -29.41 -35.19 -31.50
N ALA A 282 -28.55 -36.21 -31.50
CA ALA A 282 -27.15 -36.04 -31.87
C ALA A 282 -26.98 -35.62 -33.35
N SER A 283 -26.34 -34.46 -33.57
CA SER A 283 -25.87 -34.07 -34.90
C SER A 283 -24.79 -35.05 -35.37
N LEU A 284 -24.87 -35.47 -36.64
CA LEU A 284 -24.03 -36.51 -37.25
C LEU A 284 -22.58 -36.05 -37.58
N VAL A 285 -22.12 -34.96 -36.98
CA VAL A 285 -20.73 -34.49 -37.05
C VAL A 285 -19.96 -35.07 -35.88
N LYS A 286 -19.19 -36.14 -36.13
CA LYS A 286 -18.31 -36.75 -35.12
C LYS A 286 -17.37 -35.69 -34.51
N PRO A 287 -17.41 -35.44 -33.19
CA PRO A 287 -16.48 -34.51 -32.58
C PRO A 287 -15.08 -35.15 -32.48
N LEU A 288 -14.20 -34.77 -33.40
CA LEU A 288 -12.75 -35.02 -33.34
C LEU A 288 -12.07 -34.09 -32.32
N TYR A 289 -12.62 -34.01 -31.10
CA TYR A 289 -12.17 -33.10 -30.04
C TYR A 289 -11.44 -33.88 -28.94
N ARG A 290 -10.14 -34.14 -29.17
CA ARG A 290 -9.17 -34.46 -28.11
C ARG A 290 -8.23 -33.27 -27.94
N GLY A 291 -8.19 -32.71 -26.74
CA GLY A 291 -7.30 -31.60 -26.36
C GLY A 291 -7.99 -30.24 -26.39
N SER A 292 -7.51 -29.32 -25.53
CA SER A 292 -7.99 -27.93 -25.49
C SER A 292 -7.81 -27.28 -26.86
N THR A 293 -8.91 -26.89 -27.49
CA THR A 293 -8.87 -26.33 -28.84
C THR A 293 -8.56 -24.85 -28.80
N VAL A 294 -7.40 -24.49 -29.37
CA VAL A 294 -7.02 -23.09 -29.62
C VAL A 294 -8.11 -22.41 -30.45
N VAL A 295 -8.85 -21.49 -29.83
CA VAL A 295 -9.93 -20.74 -30.48
C VAL A 295 -9.33 -19.78 -31.52
N SER A 296 -9.82 -19.80 -32.76
CA SER A 296 -9.36 -18.88 -33.80
C SER A 296 -10.05 -17.51 -33.71
N GLU A 297 -9.46 -16.48 -34.32
CA GLU A 297 -10.12 -15.16 -34.44
C GLU A 297 -11.45 -15.26 -35.20
N ASP A 298 -11.52 -16.07 -36.27
CA ASP A 298 -12.78 -16.32 -36.98
C ASP A 298 -13.85 -16.96 -36.09
N GLN A 299 -13.48 -17.88 -35.20
CA GLN A 299 -14.39 -18.47 -34.21
C GLN A 299 -14.87 -17.43 -33.19
N MET A 300 -13.97 -16.57 -32.68
CA MET A 300 -14.35 -15.45 -31.80
C MET A 300 -15.28 -14.42 -32.47
N THR A 301 -15.19 -14.24 -33.79
CA THR A 301 -16.15 -13.41 -34.56
C THR A 301 -17.43 -14.15 -34.97
N ARG A 302 -17.53 -15.47 -34.78
CA ARG A 302 -18.69 -16.27 -35.22
C ARG A 302 -20.01 -15.86 -34.53
N PRO A 303 -20.07 -15.55 -33.21
CA PRO A 303 -21.31 -15.13 -32.57
C PRO A 303 -21.93 -13.87 -33.20
N ILE A 304 -21.14 -12.82 -33.48
CA ILE A 304 -21.68 -11.58 -34.07
C ILE A 304 -22.10 -11.77 -35.53
N LYS A 305 -21.39 -12.62 -36.29
CA LYS A 305 -21.79 -13.01 -37.66
C LYS A 305 -23.09 -13.82 -37.64
N ALA A 306 -23.26 -14.71 -36.66
CA ALA A 306 -24.47 -15.51 -36.48
C ALA A 306 -25.68 -14.62 -36.17
N PHE A 307 -25.56 -13.73 -35.17
CA PHE A 307 -26.57 -12.72 -34.87
C PHE A 307 -26.93 -11.90 -36.11
N THR A 308 -25.94 -11.42 -36.86
CA THR A 308 -26.15 -10.58 -38.04
C THR A 308 -26.88 -11.31 -39.15
N ALA A 309 -26.50 -12.55 -39.46
CA ALA A 309 -27.17 -13.36 -40.48
C ALA A 309 -28.61 -13.68 -40.07
N ASP A 310 -28.85 -14.02 -38.80
CA ASP A 310 -30.20 -14.24 -38.30
C ASP A 310 -31.05 -12.97 -38.30
N PHE A 311 -30.48 -11.83 -37.94
CA PHE A 311 -31.17 -10.54 -38.01
C PHE A 311 -31.55 -10.20 -39.45
N VAL A 312 -30.62 -10.36 -40.40
CA VAL A 312 -30.96 -10.20 -41.81
C VAL A 312 -32.09 -11.16 -42.18
N ARG A 313 -31.89 -12.47 -41.97
CA ARG A 313 -32.82 -13.55 -42.36
C ARG A 313 -34.23 -13.40 -41.80
N GLN A 314 -34.38 -13.09 -40.51
CA GLN A 314 -35.66 -13.10 -39.81
C GLN A 314 -36.31 -11.71 -39.74
N MET A 315 -35.51 -10.62 -39.70
CA MET A 315 -36.02 -9.26 -39.50
C MET A 315 -36.00 -8.41 -40.77
N LEU A 316 -34.92 -8.46 -41.56
CA LEU A 316 -34.71 -7.50 -42.65
C LEU A 316 -35.08 -8.02 -44.05
N MET A 317 -34.93 -9.31 -44.32
CA MET A 317 -35.09 -9.90 -45.66
C MET A 317 -36.39 -9.47 -46.35
N GLY A 318 -36.28 -8.93 -47.56
CA GLY A 318 -37.42 -8.52 -48.38
C GLY A 318 -37.96 -7.11 -48.06
N LEU A 319 -37.72 -6.55 -46.86
CA LEU A 319 -38.16 -5.18 -46.55
C LEU A 319 -37.46 -4.10 -47.42
N PRO A 320 -36.13 -4.16 -47.68
CA PRO A 320 -35.46 -3.24 -48.59
C PRO A 320 -35.98 -3.32 -50.02
N THR A 321 -36.22 -4.53 -50.53
CA THR A 321 -36.77 -4.74 -51.88
C THR A 321 -38.23 -4.29 -51.97
N GLN A 322 -39.04 -4.47 -50.91
CA GLN A 322 -40.38 -3.90 -50.82
C GLN A 322 -40.35 -2.37 -50.83
N ALA A 323 -39.48 -1.74 -50.02
CA ALA A 323 -39.33 -0.29 -49.98
C ALA A 323 -38.92 0.29 -51.35
N LEU A 324 -37.97 -0.37 -52.03
CA LEU A 324 -37.56 0.01 -53.38
C LEU A 324 -38.70 -0.16 -54.40
N GLY A 325 -39.44 -1.27 -54.35
CA GLY A 325 -40.60 -1.50 -55.20
C GLY A 325 -41.67 -0.41 -55.04
N LEU A 326 -41.96 -0.01 -53.80
CA LEU A 326 -42.89 1.08 -53.49
C LEU A 326 -42.37 2.44 -54.01
N ALA A 327 -41.08 2.73 -53.86
CA ALA A 327 -40.45 3.96 -54.34
C ALA A 327 -40.41 4.05 -55.89
N LEU A 328 -40.29 2.90 -56.57
CA LEU A 328 -40.39 2.85 -58.03
C LEU A 328 -41.84 3.00 -58.49
N CYS A 329 -42.81 2.39 -57.81
CA CYS A 329 -44.23 2.57 -58.13
C CYS A 329 -44.68 4.03 -57.92
N SER A 330 -44.32 4.66 -56.82
CA SER A 330 -44.65 6.08 -56.56
C SER A 330 -44.00 7.02 -57.58
N ALA A 331 -42.75 6.78 -57.98
CA ALA A 331 -42.09 7.54 -59.03
C ALA A 331 -42.77 7.36 -60.40
N LEU A 332 -43.16 6.13 -60.77
CA LEU A 332 -43.89 5.87 -62.02
C LEU A 332 -45.25 6.56 -62.04
N SER A 333 -45.99 6.56 -60.93
CA SER A 333 -47.23 7.33 -60.79
C SER A 333 -46.99 8.83 -60.86
N ALA A 334 -45.94 9.35 -60.22
CA ALA A 334 -45.55 10.76 -60.27
C ALA A 334 -44.97 11.20 -61.63
N LEU A 335 -44.65 10.25 -62.53
CA LEU A 335 -44.42 10.49 -63.96
C LEU A 335 -45.73 10.50 -64.78
N GLY A 336 -46.90 10.47 -64.14
CA GLY A 336 -48.22 10.51 -64.77
C GLY A 336 -48.63 9.18 -65.38
N THR A 337 -48.28 8.07 -64.73
CA THR A 337 -48.69 6.71 -65.12
C THR A 337 -49.79 6.22 -64.18
N ASP A 338 -51.00 5.99 -64.67
CA ASP A 338 -52.03 5.30 -63.89
C ASP A 338 -51.61 3.83 -63.70
N LEU A 339 -51.00 3.57 -62.55
CA LEU A 339 -50.39 2.28 -62.22
C LEU A 339 -51.44 1.28 -61.73
N ILE A 340 -52.54 1.76 -61.15
CA ILE A 340 -53.65 0.93 -60.68
C ILE A 340 -54.36 0.33 -61.89
N ALA A 341 -54.84 1.17 -62.83
CA ALA A 341 -55.50 0.69 -64.03
C ALA A 341 -54.58 -0.18 -64.92
N GLN A 342 -53.27 0.11 -64.96
CA GLN A 342 -52.33 -0.70 -65.73
C GLN A 342 -52.02 -2.07 -65.13
N VAL A 343 -52.02 -2.19 -63.79
CA VAL A 343 -51.90 -3.48 -63.12
C VAL A 343 -53.19 -4.29 -63.25
N GLU A 344 -54.35 -3.67 -63.01
CA GLU A 344 -55.66 -4.33 -63.15
C GLU A 344 -55.94 -4.78 -64.58
N ALA A 345 -55.55 -4.00 -65.60
CA ALA A 345 -55.68 -4.40 -67.00
C ALA A 345 -54.75 -5.57 -67.41
N LYS A 346 -53.66 -5.83 -66.66
CA LYS A 346 -52.74 -6.95 -66.87
C LYS A 346 -53.01 -8.16 -65.95
N ASP A 347 -54.01 -8.08 -65.07
CA ASP A 347 -54.34 -9.07 -64.03
C ASP A 347 -54.86 -10.43 -64.54
N PHE A 348 -55.03 -10.57 -65.87
CA PHE A 348 -55.57 -11.77 -66.52
C PHE A 348 -54.51 -12.83 -66.88
N GLY A 349 -53.27 -12.69 -66.40
CA GLY A 349 -52.17 -13.62 -66.64
C GLY A 349 -52.16 -14.85 -65.73
N ALA A 350 -51.57 -15.96 -66.19
CA ALA A 350 -51.57 -17.26 -65.49
C ALA A 350 -50.88 -17.28 -64.11
N GLU A 351 -50.08 -16.26 -63.77
CA GLU A 351 -49.37 -16.15 -62.48
C GLU A 351 -49.92 -15.05 -61.56
N GLY A 352 -50.87 -14.21 -62.01
CA GLY A 352 -51.43 -13.12 -61.20
C GLY A 352 -50.45 -12.00 -60.79
N LYS A 353 -49.27 -11.93 -61.43
CA LYS A 353 -48.24 -10.90 -61.20
C LYS A 353 -48.10 -9.97 -62.41
N VAL A 354 -47.69 -8.73 -62.18
CA VAL A 354 -47.36 -7.75 -63.22
C VAL A 354 -45.92 -7.30 -63.08
N SER A 355 -45.13 -7.36 -64.15
CA SER A 355 -43.70 -7.05 -64.04
C SER A 355 -43.39 -5.55 -63.95
N LEU A 356 -42.57 -5.18 -62.96
CA LEU A 356 -42.11 -3.81 -62.75
C LEU A 356 -41.29 -3.29 -63.93
N ASP A 357 -40.46 -4.12 -64.56
CA ASP A 357 -39.66 -3.74 -65.73
C ASP A 357 -40.55 -3.39 -66.94
N ASP A 358 -41.63 -4.15 -67.14
CA ASP A 358 -42.67 -3.86 -68.14
C ASP A 358 -43.42 -2.55 -67.85
N LEU A 359 -43.72 -2.27 -66.58
CA LEU A 359 -44.36 -1.02 -66.16
C LEU A 359 -43.43 0.18 -66.37
N CYS A 360 -42.14 0.03 -66.03
CA CYS A 360 -41.09 1.02 -66.29
C CYS A 360 -40.96 1.33 -67.79
N LYS A 361 -40.83 0.31 -68.64
CA LYS A 361 -40.77 0.47 -70.11
C LYS A 361 -41.98 1.23 -70.63
N LYS A 362 -43.18 0.80 -70.25
CA LYS A 362 -44.44 1.39 -70.73
C LYS A 362 -44.63 2.83 -70.25
N ALA A 363 -44.23 3.17 -69.02
CA ALA A 363 -44.22 4.55 -68.53
C ALA A 363 -43.24 5.44 -69.31
N VAL A 364 -42.03 4.93 -69.61
CA VAL A 364 -41.04 5.64 -70.43
C VAL A 364 -41.53 5.83 -71.87
N GLU A 365 -42.10 4.80 -72.49
CA GLU A 365 -42.72 4.87 -73.82
C GLU A 365 -43.85 5.91 -73.87
N GLN A 366 -44.75 5.90 -72.88
CA GLN A 366 -45.81 6.91 -72.74
C GLN A 366 -45.24 8.33 -72.51
N GLY A 367 -44.15 8.46 -71.76
CA GLY A 367 -43.42 9.71 -71.56
C GLY A 367 -42.81 10.26 -72.86
N VAL A 368 -42.24 9.39 -73.70
CA VAL A 368 -41.68 9.75 -75.02
C VAL A 368 -42.80 10.09 -76.01
N GLN A 369 -43.85 9.26 -76.10
CA GLN A 369 -45.00 9.49 -77.00
C GLN A 369 -45.75 10.79 -76.66
N ALA A 370 -45.87 11.13 -75.38
CA ALA A 370 -46.46 12.39 -74.91
C ALA A 370 -45.50 13.60 -75.04
N GLY A 371 -44.29 13.43 -75.58
CA GLY A 371 -43.29 14.50 -75.71
C GLY A 371 -42.69 15.00 -74.40
N ARG A 372 -43.00 14.35 -73.26
CA ARG A 372 -42.51 14.71 -71.92
C ARG A 372 -41.05 14.29 -71.71
N ILE A 373 -40.63 13.20 -72.35
CA ILE A 373 -39.27 12.68 -72.32
C ILE A 373 -38.67 12.74 -73.72
N SER A 374 -37.55 13.44 -73.89
CA SER A 374 -36.82 13.44 -75.17
C SER A 374 -36.02 12.13 -75.32
N GLN A 375 -36.23 11.40 -76.42
CA GLN A 375 -35.49 10.16 -76.72
C GLN A 375 -33.95 10.38 -76.72
N LEU A 376 -33.49 11.57 -77.15
CA LEU A 376 -32.06 11.91 -77.13
C LEU A 376 -31.53 12.07 -75.70
N LEU A 377 -32.32 12.69 -74.81
CA LEU A 377 -31.95 12.84 -73.40
C LEU A 377 -32.04 11.50 -72.67
N LEU A 378 -33.06 10.69 -72.95
CA LEU A 378 -33.22 9.33 -72.42
C LEU A 378 -32.00 8.47 -72.75
N ASN A 379 -31.62 8.38 -74.03
CA ASN A 379 -30.44 7.59 -74.45
C ASN A 379 -29.15 8.06 -73.76
N ARG A 380 -28.97 9.38 -73.56
CA ARG A 380 -27.83 9.93 -72.81
C ARG A 380 -27.90 9.60 -71.32
N ALA A 381 -29.07 9.72 -70.71
CA ALA A 381 -29.31 9.42 -69.30
C ALA A 381 -29.06 7.94 -68.98
N THR A 382 -29.50 7.00 -69.84
CA THR A 382 -29.24 5.57 -69.68
C THR A 382 -27.73 5.26 -69.70
N VAL A 383 -26.97 5.86 -70.63
CA VAL A 383 -25.51 5.70 -70.69
C VAL A 383 -24.84 6.31 -69.45
N LEU A 384 -25.27 7.50 -69.01
CA LEU A 384 -24.75 8.13 -67.80
C LEU A 384 -25.05 7.30 -66.55
N ALA A 385 -26.27 6.78 -66.39
CA ALA A 385 -26.66 5.93 -65.26
C ALA A 385 -25.83 4.64 -65.20
N GLY A 386 -25.66 3.93 -66.33
CA GLY A 386 -24.80 2.74 -66.38
C GLY A 386 -23.32 3.05 -66.10
N SER A 387 -22.83 4.21 -66.54
CA SER A 387 -21.46 4.67 -66.22
C SER A 387 -21.31 5.04 -64.74
N TYR A 388 -22.33 5.65 -64.13
CA TYR A 388 -22.39 6.00 -62.73
C TYR A 388 -22.41 4.74 -61.86
N GLU A 389 -23.29 3.78 -62.16
CA GLU A 389 -23.37 2.50 -61.45
C GLU A 389 -22.03 1.74 -61.49
N THR A 390 -21.37 1.72 -62.65
CA THR A 390 -20.05 1.10 -62.83
C THR A 390 -18.96 1.82 -62.04
N ALA A 391 -18.99 3.16 -62.00
CA ALA A 391 -18.05 3.97 -61.22
C ALA A 391 -18.27 3.80 -59.70
N TRP A 392 -19.53 3.81 -59.26
CA TRP A 392 -19.95 3.60 -57.88
C TRP A 392 -19.46 2.25 -57.36
N LYS A 393 -19.73 1.16 -58.11
CA LYS A 393 -19.31 -0.20 -57.75
C LYS A 393 -17.78 -0.33 -57.60
N LYS A 394 -17.01 0.34 -58.45
CA LYS A 394 -15.54 0.39 -58.34
C LYS A 394 -15.07 1.18 -57.13
N LEU A 395 -15.66 2.35 -56.87
CA LEU A 395 -15.31 3.20 -55.73
C LEU A 395 -15.64 2.51 -54.40
N ASP A 396 -16.80 1.85 -54.32
CA ASP A 396 -17.19 1.06 -53.15
C ASP A 396 -16.27 -0.14 -52.90
N LEU A 397 -15.91 -0.87 -53.97
CA LEU A 397 -14.95 -1.98 -53.87
C LEU A 397 -13.59 -1.50 -53.33
N VAL A 398 -13.07 -0.37 -53.81
CA VAL A 398 -11.83 0.23 -53.28
C VAL A 398 -11.99 0.55 -51.79
N ARG A 399 -13.06 1.23 -51.39
CA ARG A 399 -13.33 1.57 -49.98
C ARG A 399 -13.40 0.33 -49.08
N ARG A 400 -14.08 -0.73 -49.52
CA ARG A 400 -14.18 -2.00 -48.77
C ARG A 400 -12.84 -2.74 -48.69
N LEU A 401 -12.05 -2.73 -49.75
CA LEU A 401 -10.71 -3.32 -49.75
C LEU A 401 -9.76 -2.55 -48.80
N GLU A 402 -9.81 -1.22 -48.77
CA GLU A 402 -9.03 -0.41 -47.83
C GLU A 402 -9.38 -0.74 -46.36
N LEU A 403 -10.69 -0.76 -46.03
CA LEU A 403 -11.17 -1.15 -44.69
C LEU A 403 -10.76 -2.58 -44.32
N SER A 404 -10.83 -3.52 -45.27
CA SER A 404 -10.41 -4.92 -45.05
C SER A 404 -8.91 -5.05 -44.85
N ILE A 405 -8.09 -4.30 -45.61
CA ILE A 405 -6.64 -4.25 -45.45
C ILE A 405 -6.27 -3.73 -44.05
N ASP A 406 -6.90 -2.66 -43.58
CA ASP A 406 -6.62 -2.11 -42.26
C ASP A 406 -7.10 -3.03 -41.13
N ALA A 407 -8.26 -3.68 -41.27
CA ALA A 407 -8.70 -4.73 -40.35
C ALA A 407 -7.70 -5.90 -40.29
N CYS A 408 -7.17 -6.33 -41.44
CA CYS A 408 -6.14 -7.38 -41.52
C CYS A 408 -4.83 -6.96 -40.86
N LYS A 409 -4.38 -5.70 -41.00
CA LYS A 409 -3.19 -5.17 -40.30
C LYS A 409 -3.38 -5.21 -38.78
N VAL A 410 -4.54 -4.81 -38.27
CA VAL A 410 -4.85 -4.83 -36.82
C VAL A 410 -4.91 -6.27 -36.29
N SER A 411 -5.55 -7.18 -37.03
CA SER A 411 -5.58 -8.62 -36.71
C SER A 411 -4.16 -9.22 -36.68
N LEU A 412 -3.34 -8.92 -37.68
CA LEU A 412 -1.94 -9.33 -37.73
C LEU A 412 -1.15 -8.81 -36.52
N GLN A 413 -1.28 -7.53 -36.18
CA GLN A 413 -0.61 -6.92 -35.02
C GLN A 413 -1.05 -7.57 -33.71
N ARG A 414 -2.35 -7.88 -33.56
CA ARG A 414 -2.89 -8.62 -32.40
C ARG A 414 -2.31 -10.03 -32.31
N ALA A 415 -2.27 -10.78 -33.41
CA ALA A 415 -1.65 -12.10 -33.47
C ALA A 415 -0.15 -12.06 -33.13
N GLN A 416 0.58 -11.06 -33.62
CA GLN A 416 1.99 -10.82 -33.27
C GLN A 416 2.20 -10.63 -31.76
N LEU A 417 1.32 -9.85 -31.11
CA LEU A 417 1.38 -9.62 -29.67
C LEU A 417 1.05 -10.89 -28.87
N HIS A 418 0.06 -11.69 -29.28
CA HIS A 418 -0.24 -12.97 -28.63
C HIS A 418 0.92 -13.96 -28.75
N ILE A 419 1.53 -14.07 -29.93
CA ILE A 419 2.72 -14.90 -30.16
C ILE A 419 3.87 -14.45 -29.25
N ALA A 420 4.10 -13.14 -29.12
CA ALA A 420 5.13 -12.61 -28.24
C ALA A 420 4.88 -12.91 -26.77
N MET A 421 3.65 -12.70 -26.30
CA MET A 421 3.27 -12.94 -24.92
C MET A 421 3.46 -14.41 -24.54
N PHE A 422 3.01 -15.34 -25.39
CA PHE A 422 3.23 -16.77 -25.21
C PHE A 422 4.73 -17.12 -25.21
N GLN A 423 5.50 -16.58 -26.15
CA GLN A 423 6.95 -16.79 -26.23
C GLN A 423 7.70 -16.28 -25.00
N TRP A 424 7.30 -15.14 -24.43
CA TRP A 424 7.92 -14.56 -23.23
C TRP A 424 7.48 -15.27 -21.95
N GLN A 425 6.23 -15.75 -21.91
CA GLN A 425 5.70 -16.51 -20.77
C GLN A 425 6.35 -17.88 -20.62
N HIS A 426 6.73 -18.52 -21.74
CA HIS A 426 7.30 -19.86 -21.79
C HIS A 426 8.72 -19.88 -22.40
N GLU A 427 9.49 -18.79 -22.27
CA GLU A 427 10.82 -18.62 -22.87
C GLU A 427 11.82 -19.70 -22.39
N ASP A 428 11.68 -20.12 -21.14
CA ASP A 428 12.46 -21.15 -20.48
C ASP A 428 12.20 -22.58 -21.01
N VAL A 429 10.96 -22.87 -21.41
CA VAL A 429 10.55 -24.16 -21.99
C VAL A 429 10.78 -24.21 -23.50
N LEU A 430 10.46 -23.13 -24.21
CA LEU A 430 10.55 -23.05 -25.67
C LEU A 430 11.99 -22.88 -26.16
N GLY A 431 12.88 -22.34 -25.32
CA GLY A 431 14.28 -22.09 -25.60
C GLY A 431 14.52 -21.06 -26.71
N THR A 432 15.80 -20.79 -27.00
CA THR A 432 16.19 -19.95 -28.13
C THR A 432 15.98 -20.69 -29.46
N ARG A 433 14.77 -20.56 -30.03
CA ARG A 433 14.49 -21.04 -31.40
C ARG A 433 15.54 -20.51 -32.38
N SER A 434 16.18 -21.42 -33.13
CA SER A 434 17.19 -21.10 -34.13
C SER A 434 16.65 -20.41 -35.39
N GLN A 435 15.32 -20.43 -35.60
CA GLN A 435 14.65 -19.73 -36.68
C GLN A 435 13.79 -18.59 -36.12
N PRO A 436 14.06 -17.32 -36.50
CA PRO A 436 13.13 -16.23 -36.22
C PRO A 436 11.86 -16.41 -37.07
N MET A 437 10.69 -16.35 -36.44
CA MET A 437 9.45 -16.15 -37.18
C MET A 437 9.53 -14.78 -37.87
N SER A 438 9.36 -14.71 -39.20
CA SER A 438 9.53 -13.45 -39.97
C SER A 438 8.56 -12.32 -39.60
N VAL A 439 7.63 -12.62 -38.68
CA VAL A 439 6.51 -11.78 -38.25
C VAL A 439 6.62 -11.44 -36.75
N SER A 440 7.63 -11.89 -36.01
CA SER A 440 7.73 -11.64 -34.56
C SER A 440 8.00 -10.16 -34.22
N PRO A 441 7.34 -9.58 -33.19
CA PRO A 441 7.71 -8.26 -32.67
C PRO A 441 9.11 -8.29 -32.03
N PRO A 442 9.72 -7.12 -31.72
CA PRO A 442 11.10 -7.05 -31.24
C PRO A 442 11.32 -7.94 -30.00
N PRO A 443 12.42 -8.72 -29.97
CA PRO A 443 12.67 -9.67 -28.89
C PRO A 443 12.76 -8.98 -27.54
N ARG A 444 12.28 -9.69 -26.51
CA ARG A 444 12.21 -9.27 -25.10
C ARG A 444 13.46 -8.52 -24.62
N SER A 445 14.63 -9.08 -24.91
CA SER A 445 15.95 -8.51 -24.57
C SER A 445 16.20 -7.10 -25.16
N ILE A 446 15.73 -6.81 -26.38
CA ILE A 446 15.85 -5.47 -26.99
C ILE A 446 14.93 -4.48 -26.28
N ILE A 447 13.71 -4.88 -25.92
CA ILE A 447 12.78 -4.03 -25.18
C ILE A 447 13.32 -3.70 -23.79
N LEU A 448 13.77 -4.71 -23.04
CA LEU A 448 14.39 -4.51 -21.71
C LEU A 448 15.68 -3.66 -21.80
N SER A 449 16.50 -3.84 -22.84
CA SER A 449 17.69 -3.00 -23.10
C SER A 449 17.32 -1.54 -23.39
N ASN A 450 16.32 -1.30 -24.23
CA ASN A 450 15.85 0.05 -24.55
C ASN A 450 15.19 0.72 -23.34
N MET A 451 14.46 -0.03 -22.54
CA MET A 451 13.87 0.41 -21.27
C MET A 451 14.96 0.82 -20.26
N LYS A 452 16.00 0.00 -20.06
CA LYS A 452 17.20 0.35 -19.26
C LYS A 452 17.85 1.65 -19.75
N LYS A 453 18.05 1.82 -21.07
CA LYS A 453 18.61 3.05 -21.67
C LYS A 453 17.73 4.28 -21.44
N LYS A 454 16.40 4.15 -21.57
CA LYS A 454 15.44 5.24 -21.36
C LYS A 454 15.36 5.65 -19.89
N LEU A 455 15.39 4.69 -18.96
CA LEU A 455 15.48 4.97 -17.53
C LEU A 455 16.76 5.72 -17.15
N TYR A 456 17.90 5.25 -17.66
CA TYR A 456 19.18 5.92 -17.41
C TYR A 456 19.15 7.38 -17.89
N LYS A 457 18.58 7.64 -19.08
CA LYS A 457 18.38 9.01 -19.55
C LYS A 457 17.39 9.80 -18.68
N LEU A 458 16.26 9.22 -18.28
CA LEU A 458 15.30 9.90 -17.41
C LEU A 458 15.93 10.32 -16.08
N SER A 459 16.79 9.47 -15.49
CA SER A 459 17.55 9.80 -14.28
C SER A 459 18.57 10.92 -14.50
N GLN A 460 19.22 11.00 -15.66
CA GLN A 460 20.08 12.14 -16.02
C GLN A 460 19.29 13.43 -16.18
N ASP A 461 18.15 13.37 -16.87
CA ASP A 461 17.28 14.53 -17.13
C ASP A 461 16.68 15.06 -15.81
N ASP A 462 16.25 14.19 -14.88
CA ASP A 462 15.74 14.58 -13.55
C ASP A 462 16.83 15.23 -12.68
N ALA A 463 18.05 14.68 -12.66
CA ALA A 463 19.19 15.30 -11.97
C ALA A 463 19.58 16.66 -12.56
N ALA A 464 19.47 16.83 -13.89
CA ALA A 464 19.69 18.12 -14.55
C ALA A 464 18.61 19.14 -14.18
N ILE A 465 17.33 18.73 -14.13
CA ILE A 465 16.21 19.57 -13.69
C ILE A 465 16.43 20.03 -12.25
N ALA A 466 16.81 19.14 -11.32
CA ALA A 466 17.10 19.49 -9.94
C ALA A 466 18.19 20.57 -9.82
N SER A 467 19.28 20.47 -10.60
CA SER A 467 20.33 21.50 -10.64
C SER A 467 19.84 22.85 -11.19
N VAL A 468 18.90 22.85 -12.14
CA VAL A 468 18.28 24.07 -12.67
C VAL A 468 17.31 24.67 -11.63
N GLN A 469 16.56 23.85 -10.90
CA GLN A 469 15.67 24.31 -9.82
C GLN A 469 16.44 24.99 -8.69
N GLU A 470 17.59 24.46 -8.27
CA GLU A 470 18.43 25.08 -7.23
C GLU A 470 18.91 26.48 -7.65
N LYS A 471 19.36 26.61 -8.91
CA LYS A 471 19.75 27.90 -9.50
C LYS A 471 18.57 28.87 -9.57
N LEU A 472 17.41 28.42 -10.03
CA LEU A 472 16.20 29.24 -10.08
C LEU A 472 15.77 29.71 -8.69
N ALA A 473 15.74 28.82 -7.69
CA ALA A 473 15.38 29.15 -6.31
C ALA A 473 16.29 30.24 -5.72
N SER A 474 17.59 30.24 -6.05
CA SER A 474 18.53 31.29 -5.63
C SER A 474 18.21 32.66 -6.26
N LEU A 475 17.82 32.68 -7.54
CA LEU A 475 17.47 33.91 -8.27
C LEU A 475 16.11 34.44 -7.83
N GLU A 476 15.11 33.56 -7.71
CA GLU A 476 13.79 33.83 -7.18
C GLU A 476 13.87 34.49 -5.80
N GLY A 477 14.62 33.89 -4.86
CA GLY A 477 14.80 34.46 -3.52
C GLY A 477 15.51 35.83 -3.51
N SER A 478 16.44 36.07 -4.46
CA SER A 478 17.09 37.39 -4.60
C SER A 478 16.11 38.47 -5.11
N ILE A 479 15.26 38.13 -6.09
CA ILE A 479 14.24 39.03 -6.62
C ILE A 479 13.14 39.29 -5.57
N GLU A 480 12.68 38.23 -4.89
CA GLU A 480 11.68 38.29 -3.82
C GLU A 480 12.13 39.23 -2.68
N GLN A 481 13.39 39.12 -2.24
CA GLN A 481 13.95 40.04 -1.23
C GLN A 481 13.98 41.50 -1.71
N ARG A 482 14.36 41.76 -2.96
CA ARG A 482 14.36 43.12 -3.53
C ARG A 482 12.94 43.67 -3.64
N LEU A 483 11.97 42.87 -4.08
CA LEU A 483 10.56 43.25 -4.14
C LEU A 483 9.98 43.50 -2.74
N LYS A 484 10.38 42.73 -1.72
CA LYS A 484 9.98 42.96 -0.31
C LYS A 484 10.51 44.28 0.24
N TRP A 485 11.76 44.63 -0.04
CA TRP A 485 12.31 45.94 0.32
C TRP A 485 11.64 47.08 -0.46
N ALA A 486 11.44 46.92 -1.77
CA ALA A 486 10.79 47.92 -2.61
C ALA A 486 9.31 48.14 -2.23
N GLY A 487 8.56 47.07 -1.91
CA GLY A 487 7.18 47.14 -1.43
C GLY A 487 7.05 47.79 -0.05
N GLY A 488 8.03 47.58 0.84
CA GLY A 488 8.10 48.28 2.13
C GLY A 488 8.34 49.79 2.00
N ALA A 489 9.04 50.23 0.95
CA ALA A 489 9.27 51.65 0.65
C ALA A 489 8.17 52.27 -0.24
N ASN A 490 7.55 51.48 -1.12
CA ASN A 490 6.46 51.87 -2.01
C ASN A 490 5.36 50.79 -2.02
N PRO A 491 4.28 50.98 -1.24
CA PRO A 491 3.19 50.01 -1.13
C PRO A 491 2.51 49.63 -2.46
N ALA A 492 2.61 50.46 -3.51
CA ALA A 492 2.05 50.17 -4.83
C ALA A 492 2.71 48.96 -5.53
N LEU A 493 3.89 48.50 -5.06
CA LEU A 493 4.56 47.30 -5.56
C LEU A 493 4.12 46.01 -4.84
N THR A 494 3.28 46.09 -3.80
CA THR A 494 2.80 44.92 -3.05
C THR A 494 2.03 43.91 -3.93
N PRO A 495 1.13 44.31 -4.86
CA PRO A 495 0.47 43.37 -5.76
C PRO A 495 1.48 42.63 -6.66
N VAL A 496 2.50 43.33 -7.17
CA VAL A 496 3.55 42.73 -8.03
C VAL A 496 4.36 41.68 -7.27
N LEU A 497 4.60 41.88 -5.97
CA LEU A 497 5.21 40.86 -5.11
C LEU A 497 4.28 39.65 -4.94
N GLN A 498 2.97 39.85 -4.72
CA GLN A 498 2.01 38.76 -4.57
C GLN A 498 1.87 37.93 -5.86
N ASP A 499 1.77 38.58 -7.02
CA ASP A 499 1.73 37.92 -8.33
C ASP A 499 3.02 37.11 -8.60
N PHE A 500 4.17 37.66 -8.20
CA PHE A 500 5.47 36.99 -8.31
C PHE A 500 5.56 35.75 -7.40
N GLU A 501 5.16 35.87 -6.13
CA GLU A 501 5.10 34.75 -5.18
C GLU A 501 4.11 33.66 -5.64
N SER A 502 2.93 34.03 -6.17
CA SER A 502 1.96 33.06 -6.75
C SER A 502 2.57 32.33 -7.94
N THR A 503 3.15 33.08 -8.89
CA THR A 503 3.76 32.52 -10.10
C THR A 503 4.89 31.53 -9.79
N ILE A 504 5.74 31.84 -8.80
CA ILE A 504 6.78 30.91 -8.31
C ILE A 504 6.13 29.66 -7.72
N THR A 505 5.10 29.82 -6.89
CA THR A 505 4.45 28.71 -6.19
C THR A 505 3.78 27.75 -7.17
N GLU A 506 3.07 28.26 -8.17
CA GLU A 506 2.47 27.49 -9.26
C GLU A 506 3.52 26.72 -10.08
N ARG A 507 4.63 27.38 -10.46
CA ARG A 507 5.73 26.73 -11.20
C ARG A 507 6.40 25.63 -10.39
N ARG A 508 6.66 25.86 -9.09
CA ARG A 508 7.23 24.84 -8.19
C ARG A 508 6.28 23.66 -8.02
N ALA A 509 4.97 23.90 -7.90
CA ALA A 509 3.95 22.85 -7.84
C ALA A 509 3.90 22.01 -9.13
N LEU A 510 4.01 22.63 -10.31
CA LEU A 510 4.06 21.92 -11.59
C LEU A 510 5.30 21.01 -11.67
N VAL A 511 6.50 21.52 -11.39
CA VAL A 511 7.71 20.70 -11.49
C VAL A 511 7.73 19.60 -10.43
N LEU A 512 7.20 19.85 -9.23
CA LEU A 512 7.04 18.80 -8.21
C LEU A 512 6.12 17.67 -8.71
N LYS A 513 5.02 18.00 -9.39
CA LYS A 513 4.09 17.02 -9.97
C LYS A 513 4.73 16.20 -11.08
N GLU A 514 5.54 16.82 -11.94
CA GLU A 514 6.27 16.09 -12.98
C GLU A 514 7.43 15.23 -12.42
N SER A 515 8.15 15.69 -11.40
CA SER A 515 9.16 14.87 -10.70
C SER A 515 8.52 13.67 -9.97
N GLN A 516 7.34 13.84 -9.36
CA GLN A 516 6.56 12.72 -8.82
C GLN A 516 6.19 11.70 -9.92
N ARG A 517 5.73 12.16 -11.09
CA ARG A 517 5.44 11.29 -12.24
C ARG A 517 6.69 10.57 -12.75
N ALA A 518 7.82 11.28 -12.90
CA ALA A 518 9.10 10.71 -13.30
C ALA A 518 9.59 9.64 -12.30
N THR A 519 9.41 9.89 -11.00
CA THR A 519 9.71 8.93 -9.92
C THR A 519 8.82 7.69 -10.00
N GLN A 520 7.52 7.85 -10.20
CA GLN A 520 6.57 6.74 -10.37
C GLN A 520 6.91 5.88 -11.60
N VAL A 521 7.19 6.51 -12.75
CA VAL A 521 7.64 5.82 -13.97
C VAL A 521 8.96 5.10 -13.72
N THR A 522 9.92 5.74 -13.05
CA THR A 522 11.22 5.14 -12.72
C THR A 522 11.06 3.91 -11.83
N PHE A 523 10.22 4.00 -10.79
CA PHE A 523 9.91 2.89 -9.90
C PHE A 523 9.24 1.75 -10.66
N LEU A 524 8.14 2.00 -11.39
CA LEU A 524 7.42 0.99 -12.17
C LEU A 524 8.34 0.28 -13.16
N CYS A 525 9.12 1.04 -13.93
CA CYS A 525 10.02 0.46 -14.91
C CYS A 525 11.17 -0.33 -14.25
N SER A 526 11.68 0.10 -13.10
CA SER A 526 12.69 -0.65 -12.33
C SER A 526 12.11 -1.94 -11.76
N THR A 527 10.87 -1.92 -11.25
CA THR A 527 10.15 -3.11 -10.79
C THR A 527 9.95 -4.11 -11.92
N VAL A 528 9.53 -3.67 -13.10
CA VAL A 528 9.40 -4.53 -14.29
C VAL A 528 10.76 -5.13 -14.68
N LEU A 529 11.83 -4.34 -14.71
CA LEU A 529 13.17 -4.84 -15.06
C LEU A 529 13.71 -5.85 -14.04
N ASN A 530 13.44 -5.66 -12.75
CA ASN A 530 13.84 -6.58 -11.69
C ASN A 530 13.02 -7.88 -11.74
N PHE A 531 11.70 -7.77 -11.89
CA PHE A 531 10.81 -8.92 -12.09
C PHE A 531 11.24 -9.74 -13.31
N GLU A 532 11.35 -9.11 -14.48
CA GLU A 532 11.76 -9.76 -15.72
C GLU A 532 13.19 -10.32 -15.66
N GLY A 533 14.07 -9.70 -14.86
CA GLY A 533 15.42 -10.19 -14.56
C GLY A 533 15.47 -11.42 -13.65
N LEU A 534 14.43 -11.71 -12.88
CA LEU A 534 14.35 -12.85 -11.94
C LEU A 534 13.30 -13.92 -12.32
N ARG A 535 12.42 -13.61 -13.27
CA ARG A 535 11.24 -14.42 -13.66
C ARG A 535 11.57 -15.81 -14.22
N THR A 536 12.69 -15.93 -14.93
CA THR A 536 13.10 -17.16 -15.64
C THR A 536 14.54 -17.50 -15.30
N ARG A 537 15.12 -18.55 -15.92
CA ARG A 537 16.54 -18.92 -15.81
C ARG A 537 17.48 -17.92 -16.52
N THR A 538 17.34 -16.64 -16.23
CA THR A 538 18.26 -15.58 -16.62
C THR A 538 19.63 -15.81 -15.96
N PRO A 539 20.73 -15.26 -16.51
CA PRO A 539 22.03 -15.31 -15.84
C PRO A 539 22.00 -14.58 -14.50
N GLU A 540 21.18 -13.53 -14.35
CA GLU A 540 20.96 -12.85 -13.07
C GLU A 540 20.31 -13.77 -12.02
N ALA A 541 19.21 -14.47 -12.36
CA ALA A 541 18.52 -15.39 -11.44
C ALA A 541 19.41 -16.57 -11.04
N LEU A 542 20.09 -17.19 -12.01
CA LEU A 542 21.02 -18.30 -11.75
C LEU A 542 22.20 -17.85 -10.86
N SER A 543 22.65 -16.61 -10.98
CA SER A 543 23.68 -16.02 -10.12
C SER A 543 23.17 -15.79 -8.69
N THR A 544 21.93 -15.31 -8.52
CA THR A 544 21.32 -15.16 -7.18
C THR A 544 21.05 -16.50 -6.51
N ASP A 545 20.60 -17.51 -7.25
CA ASP A 545 20.40 -18.87 -6.74
C ASP A 545 21.73 -19.50 -6.29
N ALA A 546 22.79 -19.34 -7.09
CA ALA A 546 24.13 -19.80 -6.73
C ALA A 546 24.65 -19.11 -5.46
N ALA A 547 24.48 -17.79 -5.35
CA ALA A 547 24.89 -17.02 -4.17
C ALA A 547 24.12 -17.42 -2.90
N LEU A 548 22.82 -17.70 -3.02
CA LEU A 548 21.99 -18.23 -1.94
C LEU A 548 22.46 -19.63 -1.53
N PHE A 549 22.74 -20.51 -2.48
CA PHE A 549 23.21 -21.87 -2.21
C PHE A 549 24.58 -21.87 -1.49
N ASP A 550 25.50 -20.99 -1.89
CA ASP A 550 26.79 -20.82 -1.21
C ASP A 550 26.68 -20.10 0.14
N LEU A 551 25.63 -19.30 0.39
CA LEU A 551 25.29 -18.82 1.73
C LEU A 551 24.79 -19.97 2.61
N VAL A 552 23.85 -20.78 2.13
CA VAL A 552 23.30 -21.94 2.87
C VAL A 552 24.40 -22.95 3.22
N LYS A 553 25.32 -23.26 2.30
CA LYS A 553 26.50 -24.09 2.59
C LYS A 553 27.39 -23.50 3.69
N ARG A 554 27.61 -22.18 3.69
CA ARG A 554 28.40 -21.52 4.74
C ARG A 554 27.68 -21.56 6.09
N CYS A 555 26.37 -21.34 6.13
CA CYS A 555 25.57 -21.51 7.34
C CYS A 555 25.65 -22.96 7.86
N GLN A 556 25.49 -23.96 6.99
CA GLN A 556 25.64 -25.38 7.35
C GLN A 556 27.03 -25.68 7.91
N ALA A 557 28.10 -25.15 7.30
CA ALA A 557 29.46 -25.29 7.82
C ALA A 557 29.62 -24.63 9.20
N THR A 558 29.12 -23.40 9.39
CA THR A 558 29.16 -22.70 10.69
C THR A 558 28.39 -23.46 11.78
N CYS A 559 27.19 -23.97 11.49
CA CYS A 559 26.44 -24.83 12.42
C CYS A 559 27.20 -26.13 12.73
N SER A 560 27.87 -26.72 11.74
CA SER A 560 28.71 -27.91 11.94
C SER A 560 29.91 -27.62 12.84
N TYR A 561 30.59 -26.49 12.65
CA TYR A 561 31.68 -26.05 13.53
C TYR A 561 31.18 -25.75 14.96
N ALA A 562 30.05 -25.06 15.11
CA ALA A 562 29.45 -24.80 16.42
C ALA A 562 29.07 -26.09 17.16
N ALA A 563 28.58 -27.09 16.44
CA ALA A 563 28.29 -28.42 17.01
C ALA A 563 29.55 -29.23 17.36
N GLN A 564 30.67 -29.00 16.66
CA GLN A 564 31.96 -29.66 16.93
C GLN A 564 32.75 -29.02 18.07
N PHE A 565 32.56 -27.71 18.33
CA PHE A 565 33.32 -26.94 19.32
C PHE A 565 32.41 -26.33 20.40
N SER A 566 31.90 -27.16 21.30
CA SER A 566 31.02 -26.75 22.41
C SER A 566 31.78 -26.36 23.71
N THR A 567 32.99 -25.84 23.61
CA THR A 567 33.81 -25.42 24.76
C THR A 567 33.53 -23.97 25.14
N SER A 568 32.85 -23.75 26.27
CA SER A 568 32.63 -22.42 26.87
C SER A 568 33.75 -22.03 27.83
N VAL A 569 34.25 -20.80 27.72
CA VAL A 569 35.22 -20.22 28.68
C VAL A 569 34.47 -19.78 29.95
N SER A 570 34.92 -20.22 31.12
CA SER A 570 34.34 -19.82 32.41
C SER A 570 34.71 -18.37 32.78
N SER A 571 33.92 -17.77 33.66
CA SER A 571 34.19 -16.40 34.17
C SER A 571 35.55 -16.28 34.86
N LEU A 572 36.03 -17.35 35.50
CA LEU A 572 37.35 -17.40 36.15
C LEU A 572 38.49 -17.43 35.13
N GLU A 573 38.39 -18.24 34.08
CA GLU A 573 39.36 -18.28 32.98
C GLU A 573 39.43 -16.94 32.24
N LEU A 574 38.29 -16.27 32.07
CA LEU A 574 38.19 -14.95 31.44
C LEU A 574 38.82 -13.85 32.32
N GLN A 575 38.67 -13.93 33.65
CA GLN A 575 39.37 -13.03 34.59
C GLN A 575 40.88 -13.29 34.64
N LEU A 576 41.31 -14.56 34.59
CA LEU A 576 42.74 -14.94 34.49
C LEU A 576 43.35 -14.40 33.19
N LEU A 577 42.67 -14.58 32.05
CA LEU A 577 43.07 -14.03 30.76
C LEU A 577 43.21 -12.50 30.82
N HIS A 578 42.24 -11.77 31.37
CA HIS A 578 42.34 -10.31 31.51
C HIS A 578 43.48 -9.85 32.44
N ARG A 579 43.84 -10.62 33.47
CA ARG A 579 44.99 -10.30 34.34
C ARG A 579 46.35 -10.60 33.69
N LEU A 580 46.42 -11.59 32.81
CA LEU A 580 47.64 -11.99 32.10
C LEU A 580 47.86 -11.24 30.77
N SER A 581 46.78 -10.81 30.11
CA SER A 581 46.80 -10.18 28.78
C SER A 581 47.66 -8.91 28.63
N PRO A 582 47.81 -8.02 29.63
CA PRO A 582 48.59 -6.79 29.44
C PRO A 582 50.11 -7.00 29.42
N VAL A 583 50.60 -8.19 29.79
CA VAL A 583 52.02 -8.44 30.11
C VAL A 583 52.69 -9.37 29.09
N MET A 584 51.94 -10.00 28.18
CA MET A 584 52.44 -11.10 27.35
C MET A 584 51.98 -11.02 25.89
N GLU A 585 52.89 -10.64 24.98
CA GLU A 585 52.73 -10.73 23.52
C GLU A 585 52.83 -12.18 22.97
N LEU A 586 52.86 -13.17 23.86
CA LEU A 586 53.02 -14.59 23.53
C LEU A 586 51.67 -15.23 23.17
N SER A 587 51.69 -16.17 22.22
CA SER A 587 50.52 -17.00 21.87
C SER A 587 49.98 -17.73 23.10
N ILE A 588 48.69 -17.51 23.40
CA ILE A 588 47.97 -18.17 24.49
C ILE A 588 48.07 -19.70 24.31
N GLY A 589 48.50 -20.40 25.35
CA GLY A 589 48.67 -21.86 25.34
C GLY A 589 50.03 -22.37 24.83
N ALA A 590 50.94 -21.50 24.37
CA ALA A 590 52.32 -21.91 24.11
C ALA A 590 53.03 -22.37 25.40
N PRO A 591 54.01 -23.29 25.35
CA PRO A 591 54.74 -23.74 26.54
C PRO A 591 55.41 -22.57 27.29
N GLU A 592 55.99 -21.62 26.56
CA GLU A 592 56.59 -20.40 27.10
C GLU A 592 55.55 -19.47 27.75
N TRP A 593 54.34 -19.42 27.19
CA TRP A 593 53.21 -18.68 27.77
C TRP A 593 52.82 -19.29 29.13
N LEU A 594 52.66 -20.61 29.20
CA LEU A 594 52.31 -21.31 30.45
C LEU A 594 53.35 -21.10 31.56
N VAL A 595 54.64 -21.23 31.23
CA VAL A 595 55.74 -21.03 32.20
C VAL A 595 55.80 -19.57 32.69
N CYS A 596 55.62 -18.59 31.80
CA CYS A 596 55.65 -17.19 32.18
C CYS A 596 54.42 -16.78 33.01
N ALA A 597 53.23 -17.25 32.64
CA ALA A 597 52.00 -17.05 33.40
C ALA A 597 52.09 -17.67 34.81
N GLN A 598 52.60 -18.90 34.93
CA GLN A 598 52.85 -19.56 36.22
C GLN A 598 53.81 -18.74 37.09
N LYS A 599 54.91 -18.25 36.51
CA LYS A 599 55.90 -17.44 37.22
C LYS A 599 55.29 -16.13 37.72
N HIS A 600 54.54 -15.42 36.90
CA HIS A 600 53.92 -14.15 37.26
C HIS A 600 52.85 -14.32 38.36
N LEU A 601 51.97 -15.32 38.23
CA LEU A 601 50.97 -15.66 39.27
C LEU A 601 51.64 -16.05 40.60
N SER A 602 52.76 -16.79 40.55
CA SER A 602 53.52 -17.17 41.75
C SER A 602 54.17 -15.95 42.42
N GLN A 603 54.68 -15.00 41.64
CA GLN A 603 55.24 -13.74 42.17
C GLN A 603 54.16 -12.85 42.79
N GLU A 604 53.00 -12.72 42.14
CA GLU A 604 51.88 -11.96 42.69
C GLU A 604 51.34 -12.59 43.97
N MET A 605 51.16 -13.93 44.02
CA MET A 605 50.77 -14.60 45.26
C MET A 605 51.80 -14.44 46.39
N ALA A 606 53.10 -14.41 46.08
CA ALA A 606 54.14 -14.14 47.07
C ALA A 606 54.08 -12.68 47.58
N SER A 607 53.84 -11.72 46.69
CA SER A 607 53.65 -10.30 47.02
C SER A 607 52.44 -10.09 47.95
N GLN A 608 51.29 -10.69 47.60
CA GLN A 608 50.07 -10.60 48.41
C GLN A 608 50.24 -11.24 49.80
N ARG A 609 50.96 -12.37 49.91
CA ARG A 609 51.28 -12.99 51.21
C ARG A 609 52.21 -12.11 52.05
N ALA A 610 53.25 -11.53 51.46
CA ALA A 610 54.15 -10.63 52.18
C ALA A 610 53.42 -9.38 52.69
N MET A 611 52.51 -8.82 51.89
CA MET A 611 51.66 -7.69 52.30
C MET A 611 50.67 -8.09 53.42
N GLN A 612 50.13 -9.31 53.39
CA GLN A 612 49.29 -9.84 54.45
C GLN A 612 50.08 -10.01 55.77
N GLU A 613 51.29 -10.60 55.72
CA GLU A 613 52.18 -10.75 56.87
C GLU A 613 52.60 -9.39 57.45
N GLU A 614 52.84 -8.36 56.62
CA GLU A 614 53.12 -7.00 57.09
C GLU A 614 51.92 -6.40 57.84
N HIS A 615 50.70 -6.56 57.32
CA HIS A 615 49.49 -6.07 57.98
C HIS A 615 49.17 -6.82 59.29
N GLU A 616 49.47 -8.12 59.36
CA GLU A 616 49.30 -8.92 60.58
C GLU A 616 50.32 -8.48 61.67
N GLN A 617 51.58 -8.26 61.31
CA GLN A 617 52.59 -7.69 62.23
C GLN A 617 52.24 -6.27 62.70
N GLN A 618 51.70 -5.43 61.82
CA GLN A 618 51.21 -4.09 62.20
C GLN A 618 50.05 -4.21 63.22
N LEU A 619 49.12 -5.12 63.02
CA LEU A 619 47.99 -5.36 63.92
C LEU A 619 48.47 -5.81 65.31
N ASP A 620 49.37 -6.79 65.37
CA ASP A 620 49.97 -7.26 66.64
C ASP A 620 50.66 -6.13 67.41
N SER A 621 51.45 -5.29 66.73
CA SER A 621 52.15 -4.16 67.36
C SER A 621 51.19 -3.11 67.98
N VAL A 622 50.01 -2.93 67.37
CA VAL A 622 48.95 -2.05 67.89
C VAL A 622 48.27 -2.71 69.09
N THR A 623 48.00 -4.01 69.04
CA THR A 623 47.42 -4.80 70.13
C THR A 623 48.32 -4.78 71.38
N GLU A 624 49.64 -4.97 71.24
CA GLU A 624 50.60 -4.85 72.35
C GLU A 624 50.58 -3.43 72.97
N THR A 625 50.59 -2.40 72.12
CA THR A 625 50.53 -1.00 72.56
C THR A 625 49.24 -0.70 73.33
N LEU A 626 48.10 -1.24 72.87
CA LEU A 626 46.80 -1.10 73.51
C LEU A 626 46.78 -1.75 74.90
N GLN A 627 47.38 -2.94 75.03
CA GLN A 627 47.51 -3.66 76.28
C GLN A 627 48.37 -2.90 77.31
N LEU A 628 49.50 -2.32 76.89
CA LEU A 628 50.36 -1.51 77.76
C LEU A 628 49.62 -0.27 78.31
N LEU A 629 48.81 0.38 77.48
CA LEU A 629 47.98 1.53 77.88
C LEU A 629 46.89 1.12 78.89
N VAL A 630 46.23 -0.02 78.66
CA VAL A 630 45.25 -0.60 79.58
C VAL A 630 45.86 -0.86 80.95
N ASP A 631 47.05 -1.49 81.01
CA ASP A 631 47.68 -1.82 82.29
C ASP A 631 48.22 -0.57 83.02
N THR A 632 48.63 0.45 82.26
CA THR A 632 48.92 1.79 82.81
C THR A 632 47.68 2.42 83.46
N ILE A 633 46.52 2.37 82.79
CA ILE A 633 45.25 2.88 83.33
C ILE A 633 44.82 2.10 84.58
N LYS A 634 44.94 0.78 84.60
CA LYS A 634 44.68 -0.06 85.80
C LYS A 634 45.57 0.36 86.98
N GLY A 635 46.85 0.64 86.74
CA GLY A 635 47.79 1.12 87.77
C GLY A 635 47.40 2.47 88.36
N VAL A 636 47.01 3.43 87.52
CA VAL A 636 46.51 4.75 87.96
C VAL A 636 45.19 4.60 88.74
N LEU A 637 44.25 3.79 88.23
CA LEU A 637 42.94 3.55 88.85
C LEU A 637 43.07 2.86 90.21
N SER A 638 44.01 1.93 90.37
CA SER A 638 44.33 1.29 91.66
C SER A 638 44.78 2.30 92.72
N ASN A 639 45.68 3.23 92.34
CA ASN A 639 46.09 4.32 93.23
C ASN A 639 44.94 5.29 93.54
N HIS A 640 44.13 5.64 92.55
CA HIS A 640 42.95 6.49 92.73
C HIS A 640 41.95 5.85 93.71
N ASN A 641 41.60 4.57 93.52
CA ASN A 641 40.69 3.84 94.39
C ASN A 641 41.20 3.73 95.82
N ARG A 642 42.52 3.58 96.01
CA ARG A 642 43.16 3.59 97.34
C ARG A 642 43.02 4.94 98.02
N LEU A 643 43.41 6.03 97.34
CA LEU A 643 43.30 7.39 97.88
C LEU A 643 41.84 7.78 98.16
N LEU A 644 40.90 7.37 97.30
CA LEU A 644 39.49 7.64 97.54
C LEU A 644 38.96 6.84 98.73
N ALA A 645 39.43 5.60 98.98
CA ALA A 645 38.99 4.82 100.15
C ALA A 645 39.26 5.55 101.47
N ASP A 646 40.37 6.29 101.56
CA ASP A 646 40.73 7.13 102.72
C ASP A 646 39.72 8.26 102.96
N VAL A 647 39.07 8.80 101.92
CA VAL A 647 38.07 9.88 102.01
C VAL A 647 36.62 9.36 101.92
N LYS A 648 36.41 8.13 101.44
CA LYS A 648 35.09 7.52 101.15
C LYS A 648 34.17 7.42 102.36
N HIS A 649 34.73 7.23 103.56
CA HIS A 649 33.96 7.18 104.79
C HIS A 649 33.50 8.58 105.23
N LEU A 650 34.31 9.62 105.02
CA LEU A 650 33.95 11.02 105.22
C LEU A 650 32.86 11.46 104.25
N LEU A 651 33.01 11.16 102.94
CA LEU A 651 31.98 11.46 101.93
C LEU A 651 30.65 10.76 102.24
N ARG A 652 30.68 9.53 102.77
CA ARG A 652 29.47 8.82 103.24
C ARG A 652 28.87 9.42 104.50
N ALA A 653 29.69 9.95 105.41
CA ALA A 653 29.20 10.68 106.58
C ALA A 653 28.54 12.00 106.15
N MET A 654 29.22 12.81 105.33
CA MET A 654 28.66 14.06 104.78
C MET A 654 27.37 13.83 103.99
N ALA A 655 27.31 12.81 103.13
CA ALA A 655 26.09 12.44 102.42
C ALA A 655 24.94 12.01 103.35
N LYS A 656 25.26 11.42 104.51
CA LYS A 656 24.29 11.02 105.52
C LYS A 656 23.84 12.21 106.39
N ASP A 657 24.75 13.15 106.66
CA ASP A 657 24.43 14.41 107.34
C ASP A 657 23.53 15.27 106.45
N GLU A 658 23.82 15.39 105.14
CA GLU A 658 22.91 15.98 104.13
C GLU A 658 21.53 15.29 104.11
N GLU A 659 21.50 13.95 104.14
CA GLU A 659 20.24 13.19 104.22
C GLU A 659 19.46 13.46 105.50
N SER A 660 20.14 13.64 106.64
CA SER A 660 19.48 14.00 107.91
C SER A 660 18.97 15.44 107.92
N ALA A 661 19.73 16.41 107.40
CA ALA A 661 19.28 17.80 107.28
C ALA A 661 18.04 17.93 106.38
N LEU A 662 17.99 17.17 105.28
CA LEU A 662 16.80 17.07 104.43
C LEU A 662 15.63 16.35 105.09
N ALA A 663 15.88 15.39 105.98
CA ALA A 663 14.83 14.71 106.75
C ALA A 663 14.24 15.59 107.86
N ASP A 664 15.04 16.46 108.46
CA ASP A 664 14.62 17.46 109.45
C ASP A 664 14.04 18.75 108.82
N GLY A 665 14.06 18.85 107.48
CA GLY A 665 13.30 19.85 106.71
C GLY A 665 14.08 21.07 106.22
N GLU A 666 15.41 21.05 106.22
CA GLU A 666 16.24 22.11 105.63
C GLU A 666 16.40 21.95 104.09
N GLU A 667 16.36 23.06 103.34
CA GLU A 667 16.59 23.05 101.89
C GLU A 667 18.08 22.86 101.55
N VAL A 668 18.50 21.60 101.35
CA VAL A 668 19.81 21.28 100.78
C VAL A 668 19.69 21.07 99.27
N LEU A 669 20.29 21.97 98.49
CA LEU A 669 20.38 21.87 97.03
C LEU A 669 21.11 20.59 96.60
N TYR A 670 20.51 19.83 95.67
CA TYR A 670 21.12 18.60 95.15
C TYR A 670 22.33 18.89 94.25
N GLU A 671 22.35 20.03 93.55
CA GLU A 671 23.42 20.40 92.63
C GLU A 671 24.69 20.79 93.39
N GLY A 672 25.77 20.04 93.19
CA GLY A 672 27.01 20.16 93.96
C GLY A 672 27.01 19.43 95.30
N SER A 673 25.96 18.66 95.62
CA SER A 673 25.88 17.84 96.84
C SER A 673 26.84 16.64 96.81
N VAL A 674 27.19 16.13 98.00
CA VAL A 674 28.02 14.92 98.13
C VAL A 674 27.29 13.70 97.56
N ARG A 675 25.95 13.67 97.63
CA ARG A 675 25.12 12.61 97.04
C ARG A 675 25.15 12.60 95.51
N GLN A 676 25.10 13.76 94.85
CA GLN A 676 25.29 13.84 93.39
C GLN A 676 26.69 13.33 93.01
N PHE A 677 27.73 13.81 93.70
CA PHE A 677 29.11 13.38 93.46
C PHE A 677 29.28 11.85 93.57
N LEU A 678 28.70 11.20 94.58
CA LEU A 678 28.76 9.75 94.74
C LEU A 678 28.05 8.98 93.60
N CYS A 679 27.00 9.54 93.00
CA CYS A 679 26.33 8.97 91.83
C CYS A 679 27.17 9.13 90.55
N GLU A 680 27.70 10.33 90.29
CA GLU A 680 28.60 10.60 89.16
C GLU A 680 29.88 9.75 89.24
N TYR A 681 30.45 9.62 90.44
CA TYR A 681 31.59 8.76 90.71
C TYR A 681 31.31 7.30 90.36
N LYS A 682 30.12 6.79 90.71
CA LYS A 682 29.74 5.41 90.39
C LYS A 682 29.58 5.20 88.88
N ALA A 683 28.90 6.11 88.19
CA ALA A 683 28.75 6.03 86.74
C ALA A 683 30.12 6.08 86.02
N TRP A 684 31.02 6.95 86.47
CA TRP A 684 32.40 6.99 86.00
C TRP A 684 33.12 5.65 86.24
N GLN A 685 33.04 5.10 87.47
CA GLN A 685 33.67 3.82 87.81
C GLN A 685 33.17 2.66 86.92
N ASP A 686 31.85 2.58 86.70
CA ASP A 686 31.22 1.54 85.88
C ASP A 686 31.65 1.68 84.40
N ASN A 687 31.66 2.90 83.84
CA ASN A 687 32.14 3.17 82.48
C ASN A 687 33.63 2.86 82.31
N VAL A 688 34.48 3.16 83.31
CA VAL A 688 35.91 2.82 83.29
C VAL A 688 36.09 1.30 83.23
N GLN A 689 35.29 0.55 84.00
CA GLN A 689 35.33 -0.92 83.98
C GLN A 689 34.86 -1.51 82.65
N ILE A 690 33.78 -0.99 82.05
CA ILE A 690 33.29 -1.42 80.74
C ILE A 690 34.38 -1.24 79.68
N VAL A 691 34.97 -0.03 79.58
CA VAL A 691 36.05 0.24 78.62
C VAL A 691 37.25 -0.68 78.83
N LEU A 692 37.73 -0.85 80.06
CA LEU A 692 38.85 -1.75 80.34
C LEU A 692 38.53 -3.22 80.02
N PHE A 693 37.29 -3.67 80.26
CA PHE A 693 36.87 -5.03 79.98
C PHE A 693 36.77 -5.29 78.47
N THR A 694 36.07 -4.44 77.71
CA THR A 694 35.91 -4.61 76.25
C THR A 694 37.24 -4.54 75.53
N VAL A 695 38.15 -3.63 75.93
CA VAL A 695 39.50 -3.58 75.35
C VAL A 695 40.28 -4.86 75.63
N VAL A 696 40.31 -5.34 76.89
CA VAL A 696 41.03 -6.59 77.25
C VAL A 696 40.43 -7.83 76.58
N GLN A 697 39.11 -7.87 76.40
CA GLN A 697 38.44 -8.97 75.71
C GLN A 697 38.83 -9.00 74.22
N ALA A 698 38.93 -7.83 73.59
CA ALA A 698 39.32 -7.70 72.18
C ALA A 698 40.82 -7.95 71.94
N THR A 699 41.72 -7.61 72.88
CA THR A 699 43.16 -7.91 72.77
C THR A 699 43.52 -9.37 73.09
N GLY A 700 42.61 -10.12 73.72
CA GLY A 700 42.88 -11.47 74.25
C GLY A 700 42.39 -12.65 73.40
N GLN A 701 41.87 -12.43 72.19
CA GLN A 701 41.23 -13.45 71.33
C GLN A 701 41.59 -13.26 69.84
N PRO A 702 41.48 -14.30 69.00
CA PRO A 702 41.75 -14.17 67.56
C PRO A 702 40.73 -13.24 66.87
N HIS A 703 41.27 -12.34 66.04
CA HIS A 703 40.57 -11.23 65.39
C HIS A 703 39.36 -11.67 64.55
N SER A 704 38.15 -11.50 65.09
CA SER A 704 36.88 -11.74 64.38
C SER A 704 36.19 -10.43 63.97
N VAL A 705 35.30 -10.49 62.96
CA VAL A 705 34.55 -9.30 62.49
C VAL A 705 33.75 -8.66 63.62
N GLU A 706 33.13 -9.46 64.48
CA GLU A 706 32.37 -9.01 65.66
C GLU A 706 33.23 -8.24 66.67
N GLN A 707 34.51 -8.60 66.84
CA GLN A 707 35.44 -7.87 67.72
C GLN A 707 35.84 -6.51 67.13
N VAL A 708 35.97 -6.42 65.80
CA VAL A 708 36.25 -5.15 65.11
C VAL A 708 35.08 -4.18 65.27
N GLU A 709 33.84 -4.69 65.26
CA GLU A 709 32.64 -3.89 65.55
C GLU A 709 32.62 -3.42 67.01
N LEU A 710 32.90 -4.30 67.99
CA LEU A 710 33.01 -3.94 69.42
C LEU A 710 34.07 -2.86 69.69
N LEU A 711 35.22 -2.91 69.01
CA LEU A 711 36.27 -1.89 69.15
C LEU A 711 35.87 -0.52 68.57
N GLN A 712 34.93 -0.45 67.62
CA GLN A 712 34.49 0.82 67.02
C GLN A 712 33.67 1.70 67.97
N GLU A 713 33.04 1.12 69.00
CA GLU A 713 32.22 1.87 69.97
C GLU A 713 33.03 2.51 71.12
N ILE A 714 34.22 1.98 71.41
CA ILE A 714 35.07 2.41 72.54
C ILE A 714 35.56 3.87 72.46
N PRO A 715 35.96 4.42 71.29
CA PRO A 715 36.46 5.79 71.17
C PRO A 715 35.46 6.89 71.56
N SER A 716 34.15 6.62 71.45
CA SER A 716 33.09 7.51 71.97
C SER A 716 33.10 7.51 73.50
N THR A 717 33.04 6.33 74.10
CA THR A 717 32.99 6.11 75.55
C THR A 717 34.23 6.70 76.23
N LEU A 718 35.42 6.55 75.65
CA LEU A 718 36.67 7.15 76.14
C LEU A 718 36.65 8.70 76.17
N LYS A 719 35.95 9.36 75.24
CA LYS A 719 35.82 10.83 75.25
C LYS A 719 34.93 11.30 76.38
N GLU A 720 33.83 10.58 76.65
CA GLU A 720 32.94 10.87 77.76
C GLU A 720 33.65 10.63 79.11
N LEU A 721 34.38 9.51 79.21
CA LEU A 721 35.20 9.14 80.37
C LEU A 721 36.17 10.26 80.77
N LYS A 722 36.79 10.94 79.78
CA LYS A 722 37.70 12.05 80.02
C LYS A 722 37.00 13.25 80.66
N GLY A 723 35.77 13.56 80.25
CA GLY A 723 34.95 14.60 80.86
C GLY A 723 34.51 14.23 82.28
N GLN A 724 33.97 13.02 82.45
CA GLN A 724 33.57 12.47 83.76
C GLN A 724 34.75 12.45 84.75
N SER A 725 35.95 12.05 84.32
CA SER A 725 37.16 12.05 85.17
C SER A 725 37.49 13.45 85.72
N GLN A 726 37.24 14.49 84.92
CA GLN A 726 37.51 15.87 85.32
C GLN A 726 36.40 16.45 86.20
N SER A 727 35.12 16.08 86.00
CA SER A 727 34.04 16.44 86.95
C SER A 727 34.26 15.75 88.30
N VAL A 728 34.60 14.46 88.32
CA VAL A 728 34.93 13.69 89.53
C VAL A 728 36.08 14.34 90.30
N TYR A 729 37.19 14.70 89.63
CA TYR A 729 38.29 15.37 90.32
C TYR A 729 37.87 16.74 90.90
N ASN A 730 37.21 17.57 90.10
CA ASN A 730 36.78 18.90 90.53
C ASN A 730 35.74 18.87 91.66
N GLY A 731 34.79 17.93 91.61
CA GLY A 731 33.78 17.73 92.64
C GLY A 731 34.42 17.30 93.97
N LEU A 732 35.34 16.34 93.94
CA LEU A 732 36.06 15.91 95.14
C LEU A 732 36.88 17.05 95.77
N VAL A 733 37.53 17.88 94.95
CA VAL A 733 38.28 19.07 95.41
C VAL A 733 37.34 20.17 95.91
N GLY A 734 36.13 20.30 95.35
CA GLY A 734 35.12 21.28 95.76
C GLY A 734 34.69 21.15 97.22
N PHE A 735 34.74 19.96 97.79
CA PHE A 735 34.47 19.72 99.22
C PHE A 735 35.63 20.14 100.15
N ALA A 736 36.81 20.45 99.62
CA ALA A 736 38.02 20.78 100.38
C ALA A 736 38.31 22.30 100.35
N SER A 737 37.68 23.06 101.25
CA SER A 737 37.90 24.50 101.38
C SER A 737 39.11 24.82 102.30
N PRO A 738 40.08 25.68 101.91
CA PRO A 738 41.29 25.92 102.71
C PRO A 738 41.08 26.79 103.96
N LEU A 739 41.69 26.39 105.08
CA LEU A 739 41.73 27.15 106.34
C LEU A 739 42.83 28.25 106.31
N VAL A 740 42.57 29.33 107.04
CA VAL A 740 43.25 30.66 106.99
C VAL A 740 44.54 30.73 107.85
N THR A 741 45.53 31.56 107.45
CA THR A 741 46.30 32.48 108.35
C THR A 741 47.23 33.46 107.60
N ASP A 742 47.58 34.59 108.24
CA ASP A 742 48.42 35.70 107.72
C ASP A 742 49.54 36.10 108.73
N ARG A 743 50.58 36.76 108.20
CA ARG A 743 51.71 37.49 108.84
C ARG A 743 52.97 36.76 109.31
N GLY A 744 54.09 37.08 108.64
CA GLY A 744 55.12 37.88 109.31
C GLY A 744 56.62 37.61 108.99
N SER A 745 57.21 38.27 107.99
CA SER A 745 58.56 38.90 108.04
C SER A 745 58.92 39.57 106.70
N ASP A 746 59.12 40.90 106.76
CA ASP A 746 60.12 41.72 106.07
C ASP A 746 60.47 41.51 104.57
N CYS A 747 59.92 42.37 103.70
CA CYS A 747 60.65 43.55 103.17
C CYS A 747 59.90 44.26 102.01
N THR A 748 59.74 45.58 102.14
CA THR A 748 59.54 46.59 101.06
C THR A 748 58.63 46.25 99.86
N SER A 749 57.41 46.79 99.93
CA SER A 749 56.53 47.20 98.81
C SER A 749 57.25 48.06 97.74
N PRO A 750 56.70 48.32 96.52
CA PRO A 750 55.26 48.35 96.21
C PRO A 750 54.77 47.82 94.84
N THR A 751 53.43 47.74 94.77
CA THR A 751 52.48 47.88 93.65
C THR A 751 52.94 47.81 92.18
N SER A 752 52.10 47.13 91.38
CA SER A 752 51.77 47.32 89.96
C SER A 752 52.56 46.53 88.89
N THR A 753 51.77 45.89 88.01
CA THR A 753 52.01 45.59 86.59
C THR A 753 53.44 45.65 86.04
N MET A 754 54.00 44.49 85.68
CA MET A 754 54.26 44.12 84.27
C MET A 754 54.73 42.66 84.16
N GLN A 755 54.76 42.17 82.91
CA GLN A 755 55.38 40.90 82.52
C GLN A 755 56.89 40.91 82.77
N THR A 756 57.46 39.77 83.20
CA THR A 756 58.72 39.16 82.72
C THR A 756 58.84 37.81 83.43
N SER A 757 59.04 36.64 82.79
CA SER A 757 59.87 36.27 81.64
C SER A 757 61.36 36.45 81.88
N PHE A 758 62.02 35.39 82.38
CA PHE A 758 63.35 34.94 81.96
C PHE A 758 63.52 33.48 82.44
N ALA A 759 63.69 32.49 81.55
CA ALA A 759 64.97 32.10 80.93
C ALA A 759 65.88 31.27 81.88
N ALA A 760 66.78 30.40 81.43
CA ALA A 760 66.92 29.70 80.14
C ALA A 760 68.04 28.64 80.27
N ALA A 761 67.86 27.50 79.58
CA ALA A 761 68.89 26.56 79.10
C ALA A 761 68.11 25.46 78.34
N VAL A 762 68.42 24.99 77.13
CA VAL A 762 69.64 24.97 76.29
C VAL A 762 69.19 25.13 74.82
N ARG A 763 69.51 26.21 74.10
CA ARG A 763 70.63 26.39 73.13
C ARG A 763 70.87 25.18 72.20
N CYS A 764 70.43 25.21 70.94
CA CYS A 764 71.07 25.88 69.78
C CYS A 764 72.27 25.15 69.12
N SER A 765 72.02 24.64 67.91
CA SER A 765 72.83 24.74 66.67
C SER A 765 71.82 24.47 65.52
N GLY A 766 71.59 25.28 64.47
CA GLY A 766 72.50 26.11 63.66
C GLY A 766 73.02 25.25 62.51
N VAL A 767 72.76 25.46 61.21
CA VAL A 767 72.69 26.68 60.35
C VAL A 767 71.68 26.41 59.18
N LYS A 768 70.70 27.28 58.85
CA LYS A 768 70.59 28.24 57.68
C LYS A 768 71.20 27.76 56.34
N THR A 769 70.73 28.07 55.12
CA THR A 769 69.76 29.01 54.50
C THR A 769 68.88 28.25 53.46
N GLN A 770 67.93 28.75 52.64
CA GLN A 770 67.12 29.99 52.45
C GLN A 770 65.77 29.59 51.75
N PRO A 771 64.80 30.49 51.44
CA PRO A 771 63.46 30.11 50.97
C PRO A 771 63.25 30.17 49.45
N ASP A 772 62.26 29.44 48.93
CA ASP A 772 61.17 30.08 48.17
C ASP A 772 59.85 29.26 48.06
N SER A 773 58.74 29.98 48.18
CA SER A 773 57.38 29.86 47.60
C SER A 773 56.63 28.53 47.31
N MET A 774 55.38 28.49 47.83
CA MET A 774 54.12 28.00 47.21
C MET A 774 53.90 26.47 47.00
N SER A 775 52.67 25.91 47.02
CA SER A 775 51.31 26.45 47.27
C SER A 775 50.39 25.41 47.94
N GLN A 776 49.23 25.87 48.43
CA GLN A 776 48.19 25.13 49.15
C GLN A 776 47.26 24.32 48.24
N ASN A 777 46.65 23.25 48.77
CA ASN A 777 45.18 23.21 48.96
C ASN A 777 44.71 21.93 49.68
N ALA A 778 43.92 22.07 50.74
CA ALA A 778 43.38 20.92 51.49
C ALA A 778 42.06 21.21 52.24
N ARG A 779 41.08 20.32 52.01
CA ARG A 779 40.02 19.82 52.93
C ARG A 779 38.81 20.71 53.32
N LYS A 780 37.62 20.13 53.01
CA LYS A 780 36.41 19.92 53.86
C LYS A 780 35.66 21.17 54.42
N ALA A 781 34.34 21.14 54.72
CA ALA A 781 33.17 20.28 54.43
C ALA A 781 31.89 21.00 54.95
N LEU A 782 30.65 20.50 54.68
CA LEU A 782 29.39 20.53 55.51
C LEU A 782 28.10 20.25 54.65
N PRO A 783 26.89 19.94 55.21
CA PRO A 783 26.07 18.79 54.76
C PRO A 783 24.53 19.05 54.56
N ARG A 784 23.71 17.95 54.57
CA ARG A 784 22.20 17.79 54.54
C ARG A 784 21.66 17.19 53.22
N ASN A 785 20.57 16.41 53.12
CA ASN A 785 19.62 15.80 54.10
C ASN A 785 18.78 14.64 53.46
N LEU A 786 18.43 13.61 54.27
CA LEU A 786 17.15 12.86 54.40
C LEU A 786 16.29 12.34 53.20
N GLY A 787 15.86 11.06 53.27
CA GLY A 787 14.54 10.57 52.77
C GLY A 787 14.52 9.26 51.94
N THR A 788 13.91 8.18 52.46
CA THR A 788 13.62 6.85 51.82
C THR A 788 12.08 6.62 51.73
N PRO A 789 11.47 5.43 51.40
CA PRO A 789 11.89 4.16 50.76
C PRO A 789 10.93 3.54 49.67
N ALA A 790 11.36 2.38 49.08
CA ALA A 790 10.61 1.15 48.72
C ALA A 790 9.47 1.00 47.63
N ASP A 791 9.65 -0.06 46.82
CA ASP A 791 8.74 -1.12 46.29
C ASP A 791 7.58 -0.90 45.26
N THR A 792 7.72 -1.63 44.13
CA THR A 792 6.80 -2.42 43.21
C THR A 792 5.25 -2.43 43.35
N PRO A 793 4.42 -2.97 42.39
CA PRO A 793 4.67 -3.49 41.01
C PRO A 793 3.72 -2.91 39.87
N PRO A 794 2.75 -3.61 39.19
CA PRO A 794 2.85 -3.85 37.72
C PRO A 794 1.62 -3.51 36.82
N SER A 795 1.77 -3.80 35.51
CA SER A 795 0.76 -4.19 34.49
C SER A 795 -0.32 -3.24 33.91
N THR A 796 -0.27 -3.12 32.57
CA THR A 796 -1.36 -3.24 31.56
C THR A 796 -2.79 -2.76 31.88
N LEU A 797 -3.36 -1.84 31.07
CA LEU A 797 -4.72 -1.96 30.49
C LEU A 797 -5.01 -0.97 29.34
N LEU A 798 -5.54 -1.53 28.24
CA LEU A 798 -6.60 -1.07 27.32
C LEU A 798 -6.63 0.34 26.67
N ILE A 799 -6.84 0.30 25.35
CA ILE A 799 -7.27 1.40 24.49
C ILE A 799 -8.80 1.55 24.57
N THR A 800 -9.30 2.77 24.78
CA THR A 800 -10.71 3.12 24.49
C THR A 800 -10.82 4.50 23.85
N ASN A 801 -11.50 4.59 22.70
CA ASN A 801 -11.77 5.84 22.00
C ASN A 801 -12.67 6.80 22.79
N LYS A 802 -12.35 8.10 22.78
CA LYS A 802 -13.36 9.16 22.62
C LYS A 802 -12.78 10.50 22.17
N SER A 803 -13.54 11.16 21.29
CA SER A 803 -13.31 12.51 20.77
C SER A 803 -13.33 13.57 21.87
N LEU A 804 -12.53 14.65 21.71
CA LEU A 804 -12.99 16.05 21.75
C LEU A 804 -11.81 17.02 21.54
N ALA A 805 -11.94 17.93 20.58
CA ALA A 805 -10.98 19.02 20.36
C ALA A 805 -11.32 20.25 21.23
N PRO A 806 -10.31 20.96 21.74
CA PRO A 806 -10.41 22.39 22.04
C PRO A 806 -9.45 23.23 21.18
N SER A 807 -9.82 24.48 20.90
CA SER A 807 -9.09 25.39 20.02
C SER A 807 -7.77 25.92 20.61
N PRO A 808 -6.79 26.30 19.76
CA PRO A 808 -5.50 26.81 20.24
C PRO A 808 -5.63 28.23 20.80
N LYS A 809 -5.34 28.39 22.11
CA LYS A 809 -5.29 29.70 22.76
C LYS A 809 -3.96 30.42 22.49
N ARG A 810 -4.02 31.48 21.68
CA ARG A 810 -3.22 32.73 21.72
C ARG A 810 -1.75 32.60 22.15
N THR A 811 -0.85 32.57 21.17
CA THR A 811 0.62 32.63 21.35
C THR A 811 1.09 33.84 22.17
N VAL A 812 1.90 33.58 23.21
CA VAL A 812 2.63 34.62 23.96
C VAL A 812 3.84 35.08 23.14
N ARG A 813 4.12 36.40 23.12
CA ARG A 813 5.26 37.00 22.40
C ARG A 813 6.30 37.57 23.38
N ASP A 814 7.57 37.51 22.98
CA ASP A 814 8.69 38.09 23.73
C ASP A 814 8.65 39.64 23.69
N PRO A 815 8.69 40.34 24.85
CA PRO A 815 8.57 41.80 24.90
C PRO A 815 9.74 42.61 24.31
N LYS A 816 10.89 42.00 24.02
CA LYS A 816 12.09 42.68 23.50
C LYS A 816 12.42 42.36 22.05
N THR A 817 11.88 41.27 21.48
CA THR A 817 12.19 40.85 20.12
C THR A 817 10.98 40.61 19.21
N GLY A 818 9.75 40.59 19.75
CA GLY A 818 8.50 40.54 18.98
C GLY A 818 8.25 39.24 18.19
N ARG A 819 9.21 38.31 18.12
CA ARG A 819 9.03 36.99 17.50
C ARG A 819 8.10 36.13 18.37
N ALA A 820 7.33 35.27 17.71
CA ALA A 820 6.53 34.26 18.39
C ALA A 820 7.48 33.26 19.08
N VAL A 821 7.25 32.99 20.37
CA VAL A 821 7.94 31.89 21.04
C VAL A 821 7.35 30.60 20.49
N GLN A 822 8.10 29.95 19.61
CA GLN A 822 7.75 28.62 19.13
C GLN A 822 7.99 27.63 20.28
N GLU A 823 6.92 27.11 20.87
CA GLU A 823 7.02 25.96 21.78
C GLU A 823 7.79 24.86 21.06
N ARG A 824 8.98 24.53 21.56
CA ARG A 824 9.77 23.43 21.02
C ARG A 824 8.98 22.16 21.26
N ASN A 825 8.48 21.54 20.19
CA ASN A 825 7.71 20.30 20.25
C ASN A 825 8.43 19.30 21.18
N SER A 826 7.81 19.00 22.32
CA SER A 826 8.42 18.22 23.40
C SER A 826 8.77 16.80 22.96
N TYR A 827 8.01 16.24 22.01
CA TYR A 827 8.29 14.96 21.36
C TYR A 827 9.52 15.04 20.45
N ALA A 828 9.67 16.10 19.65
CA ALA A 828 10.88 16.29 18.85
C ALA A 828 12.13 16.48 19.73
N VAL A 829 12.00 17.17 20.87
CA VAL A 829 13.08 17.33 21.86
C VAL A 829 13.41 16.02 22.58
N SER A 830 12.43 15.17 22.89
CA SER A 830 12.69 13.87 23.53
C SER A 830 13.36 12.88 22.56
N VAL A 831 12.95 12.85 21.30
CA VAL A 831 13.62 12.10 20.22
C VAL A 831 15.07 12.56 20.08
N TRP A 832 15.33 13.88 20.00
CA TRP A 832 16.69 14.42 19.92
C TRP A 832 17.55 14.05 21.14
N LYS A 833 17.00 14.12 22.36
CA LYS A 833 17.70 13.68 23.57
C LYS A 833 18.04 12.19 23.54
N ARG A 834 17.14 11.33 23.07
CA ARG A 834 17.38 9.87 22.96
C ARG A 834 18.40 9.52 21.89
N VAL A 835 18.35 10.17 20.72
CA VAL A 835 19.42 10.04 19.70
C VAL A 835 20.78 10.48 20.26
N LYS A 836 20.81 11.61 20.98
CA LYS A 836 22.03 12.09 21.63
C LYS A 836 22.56 11.10 22.69
N ALA A 837 21.70 10.52 23.52
CA ALA A 837 22.10 9.51 24.52
C ALA A 837 22.73 8.27 23.86
N LYS A 838 22.14 7.77 22.76
CA LYS A 838 22.69 6.66 21.95
C LYS A 838 24.09 6.98 21.41
N LEU A 839 24.26 8.15 20.78
CA LEU A 839 25.55 8.58 20.22
C LEU A 839 26.62 8.89 21.28
N GLU A 840 26.22 9.31 22.48
CA GLU A 840 27.14 9.58 23.58
C GLU A 840 27.54 8.33 24.39
N GLY A 841 26.91 7.18 24.18
CA GLY A 841 27.17 5.94 24.92
C GLY A 841 26.36 5.79 26.22
N ARG A 842 25.24 6.51 26.36
CA ARG A 842 24.49 6.70 27.63
C ARG A 842 22.99 6.39 27.54
N ASP A 843 22.59 5.51 26.63
CA ASP A 843 21.17 5.15 26.42
C ASP A 843 20.66 4.11 27.44
N VAL A 844 21.56 3.25 27.94
CA VAL A 844 21.24 2.21 28.96
C VAL A 844 21.36 2.75 30.38
N ASP A 845 22.45 3.47 30.66
CA ASP A 845 22.68 4.17 31.93
C ASP A 845 23.09 5.62 31.64
N PRO A 846 22.35 6.64 32.11
CA PRO A 846 22.70 8.05 31.89
C PRO A 846 23.99 8.47 32.62
N ASN A 847 24.45 7.73 33.62
CA ASN A 847 25.64 8.04 34.40
C ASN A 847 26.91 7.33 33.88
N ARG A 848 26.77 6.20 33.17
CA ARG A 848 27.89 5.43 32.60
C ARG A 848 27.96 5.56 31.09
N ARG A 849 29.11 6.02 30.59
CA ARG A 849 29.42 6.00 29.16
C ARG A 849 29.96 4.63 28.75
N MET A 850 29.18 3.87 27.99
CA MET A 850 29.59 2.63 27.34
C MET A 850 30.57 2.91 26.20
N SER A 851 31.52 2.00 25.99
CA SER A 851 32.34 1.93 24.77
C SER A 851 31.52 1.40 23.59
N VAL A 852 32.00 1.65 22.36
CA VAL A 852 31.34 1.16 21.13
C VAL A 852 31.18 -0.37 21.16
N THR A 853 32.20 -1.09 21.65
CA THR A 853 32.18 -2.55 21.76
C THR A 853 31.08 -3.04 22.72
N GLU A 854 30.97 -2.42 23.90
CA GLU A 854 29.91 -2.73 24.87
C GLU A 854 28.51 -2.38 24.34
N GLN A 855 28.37 -1.26 23.61
CA GLN A 855 27.08 -0.89 22.99
C GLN A 855 26.65 -1.91 21.93
N VAL A 856 27.57 -2.35 21.07
CA VAL A 856 27.28 -3.34 20.02
C VAL A 856 26.92 -4.70 20.63
N ASP A 857 27.69 -5.18 21.61
CA ASP A 857 27.41 -6.44 22.31
C ASP A 857 26.06 -6.42 23.05
N TYR A 858 25.74 -5.31 23.73
CA TYR A 858 24.42 -5.12 24.36
C TYR A 858 23.27 -5.12 23.34
N VAL A 859 23.40 -4.38 22.24
CA VAL A 859 22.35 -4.30 21.21
C VAL A 859 22.13 -5.65 20.53
N ILE A 860 23.19 -6.41 20.24
CA ILE A 860 23.07 -7.76 19.68
C ILE A 860 22.36 -8.68 20.67
N LYS A 861 22.76 -8.70 21.94
CA LYS A 861 22.13 -9.53 22.99
C LYS A 861 20.64 -9.26 23.12
N GLU A 862 20.22 -8.00 23.21
CA GLU A 862 18.81 -7.63 23.30
C GLU A 862 18.02 -7.99 22.03
N ALA A 863 18.61 -7.83 20.84
CA ALA A 863 17.97 -8.14 19.57
C ALA A 863 17.87 -9.65 19.26
N THR A 864 18.75 -10.47 19.84
CA THR A 864 18.74 -11.94 19.67
C THR A 864 18.14 -12.68 20.88
N ASN A 865 17.65 -11.97 21.89
CA ASN A 865 17.03 -12.59 23.06
C ASN A 865 15.66 -13.20 22.69
N LEU A 866 15.52 -14.50 22.90
CA LEU A 866 14.27 -15.24 22.63
C LEU A 866 13.09 -14.70 23.44
N ASP A 867 13.32 -14.24 24.67
CA ASP A 867 12.26 -13.67 25.52
C ASP A 867 11.71 -12.36 24.94
N ASN A 868 12.57 -11.57 24.28
CA ASN A 868 12.16 -10.33 23.58
C ASN A 868 11.46 -10.66 22.25
N LEU A 869 12.01 -11.61 21.48
CA LEU A 869 11.48 -12.01 20.17
C LEU A 869 10.09 -12.66 20.28
N ALA A 870 9.85 -13.47 21.31
CA ALA A 870 8.57 -14.13 21.57
C ALA A 870 7.43 -13.15 21.97
N GLN A 871 7.75 -11.92 22.34
CA GLN A 871 6.78 -10.86 22.68
C GLN A 871 6.40 -9.99 21.48
N LEU A 872 7.00 -10.19 20.31
CA LEU A 872 6.70 -9.41 19.11
C LEU A 872 5.35 -9.79 18.52
N TYR A 873 4.72 -8.83 17.83
CA TYR A 873 3.47 -9.05 17.11
C TYR A 873 3.64 -10.12 16.02
N GLU A 874 2.62 -10.98 15.84
CA GLU A 874 2.66 -12.14 14.93
C GLU A 874 3.07 -11.77 13.48
N GLY A 875 2.64 -10.61 12.99
CA GLY A 875 2.99 -10.11 11.65
C GLY A 875 4.45 -9.67 11.48
N TRP A 876 5.25 -9.71 12.54
CA TRP A 876 6.71 -9.51 12.51
C TRP A 876 7.49 -10.81 12.23
N THR A 877 6.80 -11.96 12.25
CA THR A 877 7.32 -13.30 11.88
C THR A 877 8.71 -13.61 12.46
N ALA A 878 8.91 -13.37 13.75
CA ALA A 878 10.21 -13.46 14.44
C ALA A 878 10.84 -14.87 14.52
N TRP A 879 10.22 -15.86 13.88
CA TRP A 879 10.62 -17.28 13.85
C TRP A 879 11.07 -17.76 12.45
N VAL A 880 11.20 -16.86 11.46
CA VAL A 880 11.57 -17.16 10.06
C VAL A 880 12.85 -16.44 9.64
#